data_AF-A7IG63-F1
#
_entry.id   AF-A7IG63-F1
#
_cell.length_a   1.000
_cell.length_b   1.000
_cell.length_c   1.000
_cell.angle_alpha   90.00
_cell.angle_beta   90.00
_cell.angle_gamma   90.00
#
_symmetry.space_group_name_H-M   'P 1'
#
loop_
_entity.id
_entity.type
_entity.pdbx_description
1 polymer ?
#
loop_
_entity_poly.entity_id
_entity_poly.type
_entity_poly.pdbx_seq_one_letter_code
_entity_poly.pdbx_strand_id
1 'polypeptide(L)'
;MVRASGFSRRIAALAAATFLSAGAPAVAQIATYPVADAAKDADLVARGEYLAKAADCMPCHTGDKAKPFAGGLGLNTPFGMIYSPNITSDRSTGIGLWTYEQFVNAVRNGIRKDGAYLYPAMPFDAYTEISDDDMKALWAFVRRIPPIPNTPPANGLEFPFNVRLGMLAWRELFFQNARFVPNAAKSAEWNRGAYLVNALGHCSDCHTPRNIMGATKGKAHFLGADVDGFWAPDIATDALMKDGWTVDTLSVFLKTGSAPAKTSVFGPMAEVVHDSLGFLTDADRAAIVTYLFDSPRPADVPAPQAASPLPAAVYTRASALYVDNCAVCHMDKGAGRGDTVPALAGNPAVVAVEPYNIIMAVLGGLPTGGTYGAMPSFAGRLDDRQIADLANYVRTSWGNTAAPNVTASMVASWRATTHVPDYGTQAADAFTCPDVGGAPGSDGPDPKAVAALSAMMAGGQHSIPMMVDAYKAASGSAGSGTVVDALTAAYCPVVAKSDAPTWQKYAELRRFTLQTALEVSRRTITGPVDSQPIAWALPVGPGLVLKEPKSLVGKLACPADDGKAVPADLSAAATKLLGAPKPPMAGDAISTLATTLYQQNPKAPPADVANALIAAYCRVVVAEPNTTVADQNELLNGFAGQAVQALQLLPPRKVVVEVPTKPAAPAPAPAAAPVPAKKK
;
A
#
# COMPACT_ATOMS: atom_id res chain seq x y z
N MET A 1 -39.09 -63.90 26.10
CA MET A 1 -38.46 -65.11 25.53
C MET A 1 -36.97 -64.81 25.34
N VAL A 2 -36.13 -65.65 25.98
CA VAL A 2 -34.67 -65.89 25.82
C VAL A 2 -33.72 -64.66 25.94
N ARG A 3 -33.14 -64.29 27.11
CA ARG A 3 -32.03 -64.88 27.93
C ARG A 3 -30.68 -65.01 27.18
N ALA A 4 -29.48 -64.77 27.72
CA ALA A 4 -28.98 -64.26 29.01
C ALA A 4 -27.43 -64.18 28.96
N SER A 5 -26.84 -63.47 29.96
CA SER A 5 -25.56 -63.74 30.69
C SER A 5 -24.23 -63.64 29.92
N GLY A 6 -23.18 -62.91 30.34
CA GLY A 6 -22.75 -62.51 31.69
C GLY A 6 -21.79 -63.56 32.27
N PHE A 7 -20.51 -63.23 32.49
CA PHE A 7 -19.68 -63.96 33.45
C PHE A 7 -18.61 -63.09 34.11
N SER A 8 -18.57 -63.23 35.43
CA SER A 8 -17.89 -62.40 36.41
C SER A 8 -16.54 -62.97 36.84
N ARG A 9 -15.70 -62.04 37.32
CA ARG A 9 -14.60 -62.15 38.29
C ARG A 9 -14.48 -63.44 39.10
N ARG A 10 -13.24 -63.90 39.32
CA ARG A 10 -12.82 -64.53 40.59
C ARG A 10 -11.48 -63.98 41.08
N ILE A 11 -11.50 -63.59 42.34
CA ILE A 11 -10.41 -63.21 43.25
C ILE A 11 -10.06 -64.46 44.07
N ALA A 12 -8.78 -64.70 44.34
CA ALA A 12 -8.21 -65.35 45.53
C ALA A 12 -6.70 -65.51 45.30
N ALA A 13 -5.76 -65.42 46.25
CA ALA A 13 -5.68 -64.91 47.62
C ALA A 13 -4.17 -64.98 47.98
N LEU A 14 -3.73 -64.13 48.90
CA LEU A 14 -2.37 -64.06 49.46
C LEU A 14 -1.84 -65.40 50.04
N ALA A 15 -0.53 -65.63 49.92
CA ALA A 15 0.28 -66.20 51.01
C ALA A 15 1.75 -65.76 50.89
N ALA A 16 2.26 -65.21 51.98
CA ALA A 16 3.63 -64.72 52.15
C ALA A 16 4.63 -65.85 52.39
N ALA A 17 5.85 -65.71 51.87
CA ALA A 17 7.04 -66.36 52.41
C ALA A 17 8.27 -65.49 52.13
N THR A 18 8.73 -64.81 53.17
CA THR A 18 10.06 -64.20 53.29
C THR A 18 11.12 -65.29 53.40
N PHE A 19 12.18 -65.24 52.59
CA PHE A 19 13.56 -65.57 53.04
C PHE A 19 14.60 -64.86 52.14
N LEU A 20 15.57 -64.26 52.82
CA LEU A 20 16.77 -63.57 52.35
C LEU A 20 17.65 -64.40 51.40
N SER A 21 18.16 -63.78 50.33
CA SER A 21 19.52 -64.05 49.84
C SER A 21 20.01 -62.98 48.84
N ALA A 22 20.97 -62.20 49.33
CA ALA A 22 22.19 -61.67 48.68
C ALA A 22 22.16 -61.06 47.26
N GLY A 23 22.74 -59.87 47.17
CA GLY A 23 22.78 -59.02 45.98
C GLY A 23 23.56 -59.57 44.78
N ALA A 24 23.05 -59.22 43.61
CA ALA A 24 23.78 -59.08 42.36
C ALA A 24 23.35 -57.73 41.74
N PRO A 25 24.25 -56.92 41.18
CA PRO A 25 23.86 -55.64 40.60
C PRO A 25 23.06 -55.91 39.33
N ALA A 26 21.87 -55.32 39.25
CA ALA A 26 21.10 -55.24 38.02
C ALA A 26 21.93 -54.44 37.01
N VAL A 27 22.57 -55.13 36.08
CA VAL A 27 23.03 -54.51 34.83
C VAL A 27 21.75 -54.04 34.13
N ALA A 28 21.50 -52.74 34.19
CA ALA A 28 20.45 -52.10 33.42
C ALA A 28 20.66 -52.47 31.95
N GLN A 29 19.74 -53.27 31.40
CA GLN A 29 19.60 -53.40 29.96
C GLN A 29 19.23 -52.01 29.45
N ILE A 30 20.21 -51.32 28.89
CA ILE A 30 20.00 -50.11 28.10
C ILE A 30 19.16 -50.57 26.92
N ALA A 31 17.86 -50.22 26.93
CA ALA A 31 17.00 -50.38 25.78
C ALA A 31 17.62 -49.60 24.62
N THR A 32 18.20 -50.32 23.66
CA THR A 32 18.60 -49.77 22.38
C THR A 32 17.31 -49.40 21.64
N TYR A 33 16.91 -48.13 21.72
CA TYR A 33 15.91 -47.59 20.81
C TYR A 33 16.43 -47.81 19.38
N PRO A 34 15.67 -48.47 18.49
CA PRO A 34 16.16 -48.78 17.15
C PRO A 34 16.36 -47.47 16.39
N VAL A 35 17.60 -47.24 15.95
CA VAL A 35 18.03 -46.07 15.15
C VAL A 35 17.15 -45.85 13.91
N ALA A 36 16.50 -46.92 13.40
CA ALA A 36 15.58 -46.89 12.27
C ALA A 36 14.26 -46.13 12.55
N ASP A 37 13.73 -46.14 13.78
CA ASP A 37 12.49 -45.41 14.11
C ASP A 37 12.76 -43.93 14.36
N ALA A 38 13.93 -43.58 14.91
CA ALA A 38 14.37 -42.20 15.04
C ALA A 38 14.65 -41.55 13.66
N ALA A 39 15.21 -42.31 12.72
CA ALA A 39 15.43 -41.84 11.34
C ALA A 39 14.10 -41.57 10.60
N LYS A 40 13.10 -42.46 10.74
CA LYS A 40 11.77 -42.26 10.14
C LYS A 40 11.02 -41.05 10.72
N ASP A 41 11.15 -40.80 12.03
CA ASP A 41 10.57 -39.62 12.67
C ASP A 41 11.28 -38.34 12.22
N ALA A 42 12.62 -38.38 12.07
CA ALA A 42 13.40 -37.27 11.53
C ALA A 42 13.02 -36.93 10.08
N ASP A 43 12.87 -37.94 9.21
CA ASP A 43 12.45 -37.77 7.81
C ASP A 43 11.03 -37.18 7.71
N LEU A 44 10.11 -37.63 8.57
CA LEU A 44 8.74 -37.11 8.62
C LEU A 44 8.72 -35.64 9.06
N VAL A 45 9.55 -35.27 10.04
CA VAL A 45 9.70 -33.88 10.50
C VAL A 45 10.33 -33.02 9.42
N ALA A 46 11.39 -33.49 8.77
CA ALA A 46 12.05 -32.77 7.67
C ALA A 46 11.08 -32.54 6.50
N ARG A 47 10.26 -33.55 6.15
CA ARG A 47 9.17 -33.39 5.18
C ARG A 47 8.16 -32.36 5.65
N GLY A 48 7.77 -32.39 6.92
CA GLY A 48 6.86 -31.41 7.51
C GLY A 48 7.37 -29.98 7.44
N GLU A 49 8.66 -29.78 7.74
CA GLU A 49 9.32 -28.47 7.62
C GLU A 49 9.32 -27.99 6.17
N TYR A 50 9.66 -28.88 5.22
CA TYR A 50 9.64 -28.58 3.80
C TYR A 50 8.24 -28.14 3.33
N LEU A 51 7.21 -28.87 3.72
CA LEU A 51 5.82 -28.54 3.39
C LEU A 51 5.36 -27.24 4.06
N ALA A 52 5.78 -26.97 5.29
CA ALA A 52 5.45 -25.74 6.01
C ALA A 52 6.06 -24.50 5.33
N LYS A 53 7.26 -24.64 4.74
CA LYS A 53 7.86 -23.61 3.87
C LYS A 53 7.05 -23.46 2.58
N ALA A 54 6.78 -24.57 1.88
CA ALA A 54 6.01 -24.56 0.64
C ALA A 54 4.59 -23.98 0.79
N ALA A 55 4.02 -24.08 1.99
CA ALA A 55 2.70 -23.56 2.34
C ALA A 55 2.73 -22.24 3.10
N ASP A 56 3.85 -21.49 3.07
CA ASP A 56 3.93 -20.14 3.66
C ASP A 56 3.46 -20.06 5.14
N CYS A 57 3.67 -21.12 5.93
CA CYS A 57 3.22 -21.13 7.32
C CYS A 57 3.98 -20.08 8.15
N MET A 58 5.28 -19.91 7.92
CA MET A 58 6.14 -19.04 8.71
C MET A 58 5.86 -17.55 8.51
N PRO A 59 5.79 -17.02 7.27
CA PRO A 59 5.51 -15.60 7.05
C PRO A 59 4.19 -15.17 7.67
N CYS A 60 3.12 -15.94 7.43
CA CYS A 60 1.80 -15.61 7.95
C CYS A 60 1.72 -15.70 9.48
N HIS A 61 2.39 -16.67 10.09
CA HIS A 61 2.35 -16.86 11.55
C HIS A 61 3.47 -16.14 12.31
N THR A 62 4.12 -15.13 11.71
CA THR A 62 5.19 -14.37 12.38
C THR A 62 4.93 -12.86 12.29
N GLY A 63 4.41 -12.27 13.37
CA GLY A 63 4.26 -10.81 13.47
C GLY A 63 5.51 -10.08 13.95
N ASP A 64 6.25 -10.70 14.89
CA ASP A 64 7.55 -10.24 15.36
C ASP A 64 8.62 -11.22 14.88
N LYS A 65 9.56 -10.77 14.05
CA LYS A 65 10.62 -11.62 13.48
C LYS A 65 11.52 -12.25 14.55
N ALA A 66 11.59 -11.66 15.75
CA ALA A 66 12.30 -12.25 16.90
C ALA A 66 11.53 -13.43 17.54
N LYS A 67 10.25 -13.61 17.16
CA LYS A 67 9.34 -14.63 17.68
C LYS A 67 8.69 -15.41 16.52
N PRO A 68 9.49 -16.20 15.76
CA PRO A 68 8.97 -16.95 14.62
C PRO A 68 7.81 -17.86 15.03
N PHE A 69 6.77 -17.92 14.18
CA PHE A 69 5.55 -18.70 14.38
C PHE A 69 4.66 -18.29 15.58
N ALA A 70 5.03 -17.23 16.32
CA ALA A 70 4.31 -16.80 17.51
C ALA A 70 3.05 -15.94 17.21
N GLY A 71 2.64 -15.84 15.94
CA GLY A 71 1.49 -15.08 15.48
C GLY A 71 1.70 -13.57 15.55
N GLY A 72 0.59 -12.83 15.42
CA GLY A 72 0.57 -11.37 15.56
C GLY A 72 0.80 -10.59 14.27
N LEU A 73 0.92 -11.26 13.11
CA LEU A 73 0.93 -10.55 11.82
C LEU A 73 -0.46 -9.98 11.56
N GLY A 74 -0.55 -8.68 11.31
CA GLY A 74 -1.80 -8.01 10.93
C GLY A 74 -1.98 -8.02 9.41
N LEU A 75 -3.06 -8.64 8.94
CA LEU A 75 -3.48 -8.66 7.54
C LEU A 75 -4.58 -7.62 7.30
N ASN A 76 -4.29 -6.62 6.46
CA ASN A 76 -5.23 -5.55 6.15
C ASN A 76 -6.22 -6.04 5.11
N THR A 77 -7.47 -6.21 5.52
CA THR A 77 -8.54 -6.65 4.63
C THR A 77 -9.54 -5.51 4.42
N PRO A 78 -10.31 -5.53 3.33
CA PRO A 78 -11.43 -4.59 3.13
C PRO A 78 -12.49 -4.63 4.24
N PHE A 79 -12.44 -5.65 5.12
CA PHE A 79 -13.40 -5.86 6.21
C PHE A 79 -12.83 -5.47 7.60
N GLY A 80 -11.58 -4.99 7.64
CA GLY A 80 -10.82 -4.67 8.84
C GLY A 80 -9.57 -5.52 9.02
N MET A 81 -8.94 -5.38 10.18
CA MET A 81 -7.64 -5.99 10.48
C MET A 81 -7.83 -7.40 11.07
N ILE A 82 -7.15 -8.41 10.51
CA ILE A 82 -7.11 -9.78 11.03
C ILE A 82 -5.70 -10.08 11.54
N TYR A 83 -5.57 -10.73 12.70
CA TYR A 83 -4.27 -11.13 13.24
C TYR A 83 -4.06 -12.65 13.16
N SER A 84 -2.85 -13.07 12.77
CA SER A 84 -2.49 -14.48 12.75
C SER A 84 -2.30 -15.06 14.16
N PRO A 85 -2.72 -16.32 14.41
CA PRO A 85 -2.57 -16.96 15.71
C PRO A 85 -1.13 -17.47 15.93
N ASN A 86 -0.77 -17.69 17.20
CA ASN A 86 0.46 -18.37 17.59
C ASN A 86 0.35 -19.88 17.32
N ILE A 87 1.26 -20.44 16.51
CA ILE A 87 1.30 -21.88 16.19
C ILE A 87 2.50 -22.59 16.80
N THR A 88 3.23 -21.94 17.72
CA THR A 88 4.32 -22.60 18.45
C THR A 88 3.79 -23.69 19.37
N SER A 89 4.68 -24.55 19.88
CA SER A 89 4.34 -25.60 20.84
C SER A 89 4.03 -25.08 22.25
N ASP A 90 3.88 -23.76 22.42
CA ASP A 90 3.47 -23.17 23.68
C ASP A 90 2.09 -23.70 24.11
N ARG A 91 1.96 -24.02 25.40
CA ARG A 91 0.79 -24.72 25.93
C ARG A 91 -0.37 -23.78 26.27
N SER A 92 -0.11 -22.49 26.50
CA SER A 92 -1.12 -21.52 26.92
C SER A 92 -1.66 -20.69 25.77
N THR A 93 -0.78 -20.23 24.87
CA THR A 93 -1.09 -19.32 23.78
C THR A 93 -0.89 -19.94 22.40
N GLY A 94 -0.11 -21.01 22.30
CA GLY A 94 0.15 -21.76 21.06
C GLY A 94 -0.70 -23.03 20.90
N ILE A 95 -0.20 -23.97 20.12
CA ILE A 95 -0.87 -25.25 19.82
C ILE A 95 -0.38 -26.43 20.66
N GLY A 96 0.43 -26.21 21.71
CA GLY A 96 1.05 -27.29 22.49
C GLY A 96 0.09 -28.27 23.17
N LEU A 97 -1.20 -27.90 23.29
CA LEU A 97 -2.28 -28.75 23.82
C LEU A 97 -3.27 -29.21 22.74
N TRP A 98 -2.96 -29.06 21.46
CA TRP A 98 -3.84 -29.48 20.37
C TRP A 98 -3.67 -30.97 20.08
N THR A 99 -4.74 -31.61 19.66
CA THR A 99 -4.68 -32.95 19.06
C THR A 99 -4.44 -32.86 17.56
N TYR A 100 -4.05 -33.97 16.94
CA TYR A 100 -3.91 -34.04 15.49
C TYR A 100 -5.23 -33.69 14.78
N GLU A 101 -6.35 -34.17 15.28
CA GLU A 101 -7.68 -33.92 14.71
C GLU A 101 -8.06 -32.44 14.79
N GLN A 102 -7.71 -31.76 15.89
CA GLN A 102 -7.90 -30.32 16.03
C GLN A 102 -7.06 -29.53 15.02
N PHE A 103 -5.82 -29.96 14.78
CA PHE A 103 -4.95 -29.38 13.76
C PHE A 103 -5.51 -29.59 12.35
N VAL A 104 -5.90 -30.83 12.00
CA VAL A 104 -6.55 -31.13 10.71
C VAL A 104 -7.80 -30.29 10.51
N ASN A 105 -8.64 -30.16 11.53
CA ASN A 105 -9.86 -29.36 11.46
C ASN A 105 -9.58 -27.87 11.24
N ALA A 106 -8.54 -27.31 11.85
CA ALA A 106 -8.18 -25.91 11.61
C ALA A 106 -7.61 -25.72 10.20
N VAL A 107 -6.62 -26.53 9.81
CA VAL A 107 -5.89 -26.33 8.56
C VAL A 107 -6.73 -26.67 7.33
N ARG A 108 -7.49 -27.77 7.34
CA ARG A 108 -8.30 -28.19 6.19
C ARG A 108 -9.76 -27.80 6.25
N ASN A 109 -10.35 -27.81 7.45
CA ASN A 109 -11.80 -27.61 7.59
C ASN A 109 -12.15 -26.20 8.05
N GLY A 110 -11.16 -25.33 8.30
CA GLY A 110 -11.43 -23.98 8.75
C GLY A 110 -12.15 -23.94 10.11
N ILE A 111 -11.92 -24.90 11.00
CA ILE A 111 -12.59 -25.00 12.31
C ILE A 111 -11.55 -24.93 13.42
N ARG A 112 -11.64 -23.90 14.26
CA ARG A 112 -10.77 -23.70 15.42
C ARG A 112 -10.99 -24.78 16.48
N LYS A 113 -10.02 -24.92 17.39
CA LYS A 113 -10.11 -25.79 18.57
C LYS A 113 -11.35 -25.55 19.45
N ASP A 114 -11.85 -24.31 19.50
CA ASP A 114 -13.06 -23.92 20.24
C ASP A 114 -14.37 -24.14 19.44
N GLY A 115 -14.28 -24.68 18.22
CA GLY A 115 -15.42 -24.92 17.32
C GLY A 115 -15.82 -23.73 16.46
N ALA A 116 -15.21 -22.56 16.62
CA ALA A 116 -15.50 -21.40 15.78
C ALA A 116 -14.89 -21.54 14.38
N TYR A 117 -15.63 -21.10 13.36
CA TYR A 117 -15.12 -21.08 11.98
C TYR A 117 -13.99 -20.06 11.81
N LEU A 118 -12.93 -20.43 11.07
CA LEU A 118 -11.86 -19.53 10.67
C LEU A 118 -12.35 -18.58 9.57
N TYR A 119 -11.77 -17.37 9.56
CA TYR A 119 -11.90 -16.51 8.38
C TYR A 119 -11.00 -17.07 7.27
N PRO A 120 -11.39 -16.96 6.00
CA PRO A 120 -10.62 -17.46 4.86
C PRO A 120 -9.33 -16.66 4.58
N ALA A 121 -8.88 -15.85 5.55
CA ALA A 121 -7.50 -15.35 5.59
C ALA A 121 -6.49 -16.47 5.94
N MET A 122 -6.95 -17.52 6.64
CA MET A 122 -6.28 -18.81 6.63
C MET A 122 -6.80 -19.57 5.41
N PRO A 123 -5.95 -19.98 4.45
CA PRO A 123 -6.39 -20.52 3.16
C PRO A 123 -6.80 -22.00 3.28
N PHE A 124 -7.76 -22.29 4.18
CA PHE A 124 -8.25 -23.64 4.43
C PHE A 124 -9.00 -24.22 3.22
N ASP A 125 -9.54 -23.37 2.35
CA ASP A 125 -10.15 -23.71 1.07
C ASP A 125 -9.16 -24.19 0.01
N ALA A 126 -7.89 -23.78 0.10
CA ALA A 126 -6.79 -24.39 -0.65
C ALA A 126 -6.24 -25.63 0.08
N TYR A 127 -5.95 -25.50 1.38
CA TYR A 127 -5.33 -26.57 2.17
C TYR A 127 -6.17 -27.84 2.32
N THR A 128 -7.48 -27.75 2.10
CA THR A 128 -8.38 -28.91 1.98
C THR A 128 -7.76 -30.01 1.10
N GLU A 129 -7.06 -29.61 0.03
CA GLU A 129 -6.46 -30.51 -0.98
C GLU A 129 -5.19 -31.22 -0.52
N ILE A 130 -4.53 -30.76 0.54
CA ILE A 130 -3.32 -31.39 1.10
C ILE A 130 -3.60 -32.88 1.31
N SER A 131 -2.61 -33.76 1.07
CA SER A 131 -2.76 -35.21 1.28
C SER A 131 -2.66 -35.60 2.76
N ASP A 132 -3.30 -36.70 3.18
CA ASP A 132 -3.29 -37.11 4.59
C ASP A 132 -1.89 -37.35 5.16
N ASP A 133 -0.97 -37.85 4.34
CA ASP A 133 0.41 -38.07 4.75
C ASP A 133 1.19 -36.76 4.90
N ASP A 134 0.95 -35.79 4.01
CA ASP A 134 1.53 -34.45 4.15
C ASP A 134 0.97 -33.71 5.37
N MET A 135 -0.30 -33.92 5.71
CA MET A 135 -0.89 -33.37 6.91
C MET A 135 -0.28 -33.97 8.19
N LYS A 136 0.05 -35.27 8.20
CA LYS A 136 0.81 -35.90 9.30
C LYS A 136 2.23 -35.35 9.39
N ALA A 137 2.90 -35.14 8.26
CA ALA A 137 4.24 -34.56 8.21
C ALA A 137 4.23 -33.13 8.77
N LEU A 138 3.31 -32.28 8.29
CA LEU A 138 3.09 -30.93 8.83
C LEU A 138 2.86 -30.97 10.35
N TRP A 139 1.96 -31.83 10.82
CA TRP A 139 1.73 -31.98 12.26
C TRP A 139 2.99 -32.38 13.03
N ALA A 140 3.80 -33.30 12.48
CA ALA A 140 5.06 -33.74 13.09
C ALA A 140 6.06 -32.59 13.23
N PHE A 141 6.10 -31.66 12.27
CA PHE A 141 6.94 -30.47 12.34
C PHE A 141 6.38 -29.40 13.30
N VAL A 142 5.12 -28.99 13.13
CA VAL A 142 4.57 -27.83 13.85
C VAL A 142 4.57 -28.05 15.37
N ARG A 143 4.32 -29.27 15.84
CA ARG A 143 4.40 -29.65 17.27
C ARG A 143 5.82 -29.64 17.88
N ARG A 144 6.85 -29.36 17.06
CA ARG A 144 8.25 -29.25 17.46
C ARG A 144 8.77 -27.82 17.34
N ILE A 145 7.94 -26.88 16.87
CA ILE A 145 8.28 -25.45 16.89
C ILE A 145 8.48 -25.03 18.36
N PRO A 146 9.63 -24.44 18.72
CA PRO A 146 9.92 -24.05 20.11
C PRO A 146 8.80 -23.21 20.72
N PRO A 147 8.42 -23.46 21.99
CA PRO A 147 7.31 -22.75 22.63
C PRO A 147 7.68 -21.27 22.85
N ILE A 148 6.89 -20.36 22.28
CA ILE A 148 7.02 -18.92 22.52
C ILE A 148 5.66 -18.41 23.01
N PRO A 149 5.54 -18.04 24.30
CA PRO A 149 4.31 -17.44 24.81
C PRO A 149 4.06 -16.09 24.14
N ASN A 150 2.97 -15.99 23.41
CA ASN A 150 2.54 -14.77 22.73
C ASN A 150 1.04 -14.84 22.44
N THR A 151 0.28 -13.87 22.95
CA THR A 151 -1.14 -13.72 22.63
C THR A 151 -1.29 -12.60 21.60
N PRO A 152 -1.62 -12.92 20.34
CA PRO A 152 -1.87 -11.91 19.32
C PRO A 152 -3.04 -10.99 19.68
N PRO A 153 -3.07 -9.75 19.18
CA PRO A 153 -4.22 -8.86 19.33
C PRO A 153 -5.50 -9.50 18.78
N ALA A 154 -6.65 -9.06 19.29
CA ALA A 154 -7.95 -9.46 18.73
C ALA A 154 -8.17 -8.85 17.35
N ASN A 155 -8.90 -9.55 16.48
CA ASN A 155 -9.27 -9.03 15.16
C ASN A 155 -10.10 -7.75 15.28
N GLY A 156 -9.75 -6.75 14.48
CA GLY A 156 -10.48 -5.49 14.34
C GLY A 156 -11.38 -5.49 13.11
N LEU A 157 -12.25 -6.50 12.99
CA LEU A 157 -13.22 -6.59 11.89
C LEU A 157 -14.47 -5.74 12.18
N GLU A 158 -15.01 -5.13 11.15
CA GLU A 158 -16.22 -4.29 11.25
C GLU A 158 -17.51 -5.12 11.12
N PHE A 159 -18.62 -4.59 11.61
CA PHE A 159 -19.93 -5.21 11.40
C PHE A 159 -20.30 -5.16 9.90
N PRO A 160 -20.85 -6.25 9.31
CA PRO A 160 -21.27 -7.50 9.93
C PRO A 160 -20.20 -8.61 9.99
N PHE A 161 -19.00 -8.37 9.47
CA PHE A 161 -17.93 -9.38 9.33
C PHE A 161 -17.34 -9.84 10.67
N ASN A 162 -17.53 -9.08 11.73
CA ASN A 162 -17.22 -9.50 13.11
C ASN A 162 -18.15 -10.60 13.66
N VAL A 163 -19.31 -10.85 13.04
CA VAL A 163 -20.25 -11.89 13.47
C VAL A 163 -19.83 -13.25 12.91
N ARG A 164 -19.24 -14.08 13.77
CA ARG A 164 -18.65 -15.37 13.38
C ARG A 164 -19.62 -16.37 12.73
N LEU A 165 -20.92 -16.29 13.05
CA LEU A 165 -21.95 -17.15 12.45
C LEU A 165 -22.05 -16.94 10.93
N GLY A 166 -21.72 -15.74 10.41
CA GLY A 166 -21.68 -15.48 8.98
C GLY A 166 -20.68 -16.38 8.23
N MET A 167 -19.65 -16.87 8.91
CA MET A 167 -18.68 -17.80 8.32
C MET A 167 -19.25 -19.20 8.06
N LEU A 168 -20.31 -19.60 8.77
CA LEU A 168 -21.04 -20.83 8.41
C LEU A 168 -21.66 -20.68 7.02
N ALA A 169 -22.36 -19.57 6.77
CA ALA A 169 -22.96 -19.31 5.47
C ALA A 169 -21.89 -19.19 4.37
N TRP A 170 -20.78 -18.50 4.65
CA TRP A 170 -19.65 -18.41 3.71
C TRP A 170 -19.11 -19.79 3.35
N ARG A 171 -18.89 -20.64 4.36
CA ARG A 171 -18.37 -22.00 4.18
C ARG A 171 -19.29 -22.84 3.30
N GLU A 172 -20.59 -22.86 3.57
CA GLU A 172 -21.54 -23.64 2.76
C GLU A 172 -21.60 -23.20 1.29
N LEU A 173 -21.31 -21.92 1.01
CA LEU A 173 -21.33 -21.36 -0.34
C LEU A 173 -20.02 -21.57 -1.11
N PHE A 174 -18.87 -21.49 -0.43
CA PHE A 174 -17.57 -21.34 -1.08
C PHE A 174 -16.54 -22.42 -0.75
N PHE A 175 -16.71 -23.19 0.33
CA PHE A 175 -15.75 -24.21 0.72
C PHE A 175 -16.13 -25.58 0.17
N GLN A 176 -15.15 -26.29 -0.40
CA GLN A 176 -15.28 -27.68 -0.79
C GLN A 176 -14.31 -28.56 0.01
N ASN A 177 -14.83 -29.61 0.65
CA ASN A 177 -13.98 -30.61 1.29
C ASN A 177 -13.50 -31.62 0.24
N ALA A 178 -12.33 -31.38 -0.35
CA ALA A 178 -11.78 -32.22 -1.40
C ALA A 178 -10.29 -32.48 -1.13
N ARG A 179 -9.79 -33.65 -1.52
CA ARG A 179 -8.36 -33.93 -1.57
C ARG A 179 -7.88 -33.74 -2.99
N PHE A 180 -6.60 -33.41 -3.15
CA PHE A 180 -6.00 -33.33 -4.48
C PHE A 180 -6.14 -34.68 -5.21
N VAL A 181 -6.67 -34.64 -6.42
CA VAL A 181 -6.80 -35.81 -7.29
C VAL A 181 -5.94 -35.59 -8.53
N PRO A 182 -4.89 -36.41 -8.75
CA PRO A 182 -4.07 -36.30 -9.95
C PRO A 182 -4.89 -36.48 -11.22
N ASN A 183 -4.64 -35.62 -12.20
CA ASN A 183 -5.18 -35.75 -13.54
C ASN A 183 -4.39 -36.82 -14.32
N ALA A 184 -5.05 -37.92 -14.66
CA ALA A 184 -4.45 -39.05 -15.38
C ALA A 184 -3.99 -38.71 -16.81
N ALA A 185 -4.51 -37.63 -17.41
CA ALA A 185 -4.10 -37.15 -18.74
C ALA A 185 -2.85 -36.26 -18.71
N LYS A 186 -2.32 -35.94 -17.52
CA LYS A 186 -1.18 -35.06 -17.30
C LYS A 186 0.01 -35.83 -16.71
N SER A 187 1.21 -35.29 -16.87
CA SER A 187 2.43 -35.90 -16.34
C SER A 187 2.44 -35.87 -14.81
N ALA A 188 3.29 -36.70 -14.19
CA ALA A 188 3.51 -36.67 -12.74
C ALA A 188 4.04 -35.31 -12.28
N GLU A 189 4.92 -34.69 -13.08
CA GLU A 189 5.45 -33.35 -12.84
C GLU A 189 4.35 -32.28 -12.88
N TRP A 190 3.47 -32.31 -13.89
CA TRP A 190 2.34 -31.38 -13.94
C TRP A 190 1.42 -31.53 -12.74
N ASN A 191 1.11 -32.78 -12.33
CA ASN A 191 0.30 -33.04 -11.15
C ASN A 191 0.97 -32.57 -9.85
N ARG A 192 2.30 -32.73 -9.76
CA ARG A 192 3.08 -32.19 -8.64
C ARG A 192 3.00 -30.66 -8.61
N GLY A 193 3.10 -30.01 -9.76
CA GLY A 193 2.93 -28.57 -9.93
C GLY A 193 1.55 -28.09 -9.51
N ALA A 194 0.50 -28.75 -9.99
CA ALA A 194 -0.89 -28.45 -9.63
C ALA A 194 -1.11 -28.54 -8.12
N TYR A 195 -0.57 -29.58 -7.48
CA TYR A 195 -0.64 -29.73 -6.03
C TYR A 195 0.11 -28.62 -5.28
N LEU A 196 1.30 -28.27 -5.74
CA LEU A 196 2.10 -27.20 -5.13
C LEU A 196 1.45 -25.83 -5.32
N VAL A 197 0.87 -25.54 -6.48
CA VAL A 197 0.28 -24.24 -6.79
C VAL A 197 -1.09 -24.07 -6.15
N ASN A 198 -1.96 -25.08 -6.20
CA ASN A 198 -3.34 -24.96 -5.74
C ASN A 198 -3.50 -25.30 -4.25
N ALA A 199 -2.80 -26.32 -3.75
CA ALA A 199 -2.98 -26.79 -2.38
C ALA A 199 -2.01 -26.11 -1.41
N LEU A 200 -0.70 -26.27 -1.63
CA LEU A 200 0.31 -25.78 -0.67
C LEU A 200 0.56 -24.28 -0.82
N GLY A 201 0.96 -23.81 -2.00
CA GLY A 201 1.30 -22.41 -2.25
C GLY A 201 0.12 -21.50 -2.54
N HIS A 202 -1.11 -22.03 -2.54
CA HIS A 202 -2.39 -21.30 -2.62
C HIS A 202 -2.37 -20.11 -3.60
N CYS A 203 -1.71 -20.23 -4.75
CA CYS A 203 -1.37 -19.07 -5.59
C CYS A 203 -2.62 -18.32 -6.07
N SER A 204 -3.75 -19.02 -6.16
CA SER A 204 -5.03 -18.42 -6.52
C SER A 204 -5.54 -17.40 -5.50
N ASP A 205 -5.13 -17.49 -4.24
CA ASP A 205 -5.58 -16.57 -3.20
C ASP A 205 -5.08 -15.14 -3.40
N CYS A 206 -3.94 -14.99 -4.08
CA CYS A 206 -3.38 -13.69 -4.46
C CYS A 206 -3.61 -13.36 -5.93
N HIS A 207 -3.57 -14.36 -6.82
CA HIS A 207 -3.64 -14.13 -8.27
C HIS A 207 -5.05 -14.29 -8.87
N THR A 208 -6.10 -14.45 -8.07
CA THR A 208 -7.49 -14.55 -8.55
C THR A 208 -8.36 -13.46 -7.91
N PRO A 209 -9.15 -12.69 -8.69
CA PRO A 209 -10.04 -11.69 -8.12
C PRO A 209 -11.02 -12.28 -7.12
N ARG A 210 -11.30 -11.55 -6.05
CA ARG A 210 -12.30 -11.93 -5.04
C ARG A 210 -13.67 -11.28 -5.30
N ASN A 211 -14.74 -11.92 -4.83
CA ASN A 211 -16.09 -11.36 -4.81
C ASN A 211 -16.29 -10.47 -3.56
N ILE A 212 -17.44 -9.81 -3.44
CA ILE A 212 -17.75 -8.91 -2.32
C ILE A 212 -17.75 -9.60 -0.94
N MET A 213 -17.82 -10.94 -0.91
CA MET A 213 -17.74 -11.76 0.30
C MET A 213 -16.33 -12.32 0.54
N GLY A 214 -15.33 -11.88 -0.22
CA GLY A 214 -13.93 -12.29 -0.07
C GLY A 214 -13.57 -13.65 -0.65
N ALA A 215 -14.49 -14.38 -1.31
CA ALA A 215 -14.16 -15.66 -1.96
C ALA A 215 -13.59 -15.45 -3.37
N THR A 216 -12.67 -16.31 -3.81
CA THR A 216 -12.06 -16.25 -5.14
C THR A 216 -13.12 -16.50 -6.24
N LYS A 217 -13.00 -15.78 -7.35
CA LYS A 217 -13.87 -15.96 -8.52
C LYS A 217 -13.27 -17.04 -9.43
N GLY A 218 -13.77 -18.28 -9.33
CA GLY A 218 -13.24 -19.39 -10.14
C GLY A 218 -13.23 -19.15 -11.66
N LYS A 219 -14.18 -18.37 -12.21
CA LYS A 219 -14.19 -17.96 -13.63
C LYS A 219 -13.12 -16.91 -14.01
N ALA A 220 -12.38 -16.41 -13.03
CA ALA A 220 -11.29 -15.46 -13.22
C ALA A 220 -9.99 -16.00 -12.60
N HIS A 221 -9.87 -17.33 -12.50
CA HIS A 221 -8.71 -18.01 -11.94
C HIS A 221 -7.42 -17.50 -12.60
N PHE A 222 -6.48 -17.05 -11.77
CA PHE A 222 -5.17 -16.52 -12.16
C PHE A 222 -5.13 -15.22 -12.95
N LEU A 223 -6.25 -14.52 -13.14
CA LEU A 223 -6.28 -13.28 -13.93
C LEU A 223 -5.74 -12.03 -13.20
N GLY A 224 -5.08 -12.21 -12.05
CA GLY A 224 -4.54 -11.16 -11.21
C GLY A 224 -5.57 -10.56 -10.25
N ALA A 225 -5.09 -9.95 -9.17
CA ALA A 225 -5.95 -9.30 -8.18
C ALA A 225 -5.18 -8.24 -7.36
N ASP A 226 -5.94 -7.39 -6.67
CA ASP A 226 -5.41 -6.52 -5.63
C ASP A 226 -5.20 -7.30 -4.32
N VAL A 227 -4.02 -7.16 -3.72
CA VAL A 227 -3.59 -7.83 -2.48
C VAL A 227 -2.77 -6.86 -1.65
N ASP A 228 -3.31 -6.44 -0.50
CA ASP A 228 -2.68 -5.48 0.41
C ASP A 228 -2.23 -4.20 -0.29
N GLY A 229 -3.07 -3.71 -1.21
CA GLY A 229 -2.79 -2.60 -2.10
C GLY A 229 -1.99 -2.99 -3.35
N PHE A 230 -1.17 -4.04 -3.33
CA PHE A 230 -0.37 -4.44 -4.50
C PHE A 230 -1.19 -5.16 -5.56
N TRP A 231 -0.87 -4.94 -6.84
CA TRP A 231 -1.45 -5.72 -7.92
C TRP A 231 -0.64 -7.00 -8.16
N ALA A 232 -1.20 -8.15 -7.79
CA ALA A 232 -0.70 -9.46 -8.19
C ALA A 232 -1.02 -9.67 -9.68
N PRO A 233 -0.01 -9.92 -10.54
CA PRO A 233 -0.21 -10.00 -11.99
C PRO A 233 -1.03 -11.23 -12.41
N ASP A 234 -1.49 -11.21 -13.65
CA ASP A 234 -2.06 -12.39 -14.31
C ASP A 234 -0.97 -13.46 -14.47
N ILE A 235 -1.22 -14.66 -13.94
CA ILE A 235 -0.31 -15.83 -14.03
C ILE A 235 -0.94 -16.97 -14.83
N ALA A 236 -2.03 -16.71 -15.55
CA ALA A 236 -2.57 -17.66 -16.50
C ALA A 236 -1.56 -17.91 -17.63
N THR A 237 -1.64 -19.10 -18.21
CA THR A 237 -0.69 -19.59 -19.22
C THR A 237 -0.53 -18.62 -20.40
N ASP A 238 -1.62 -18.06 -20.91
CA ASP A 238 -1.61 -17.14 -22.05
C ASP A 238 -0.96 -15.80 -21.72
N ALA A 239 -1.21 -15.26 -20.52
CA ALA A 239 -0.54 -14.05 -20.03
C ALA A 239 0.98 -14.28 -19.88
N LEU A 240 1.38 -15.38 -19.24
CA LEU A 240 2.80 -15.72 -19.07
C LEU A 240 3.53 -15.83 -20.42
N MET A 241 2.93 -16.54 -21.38
CA MET A 241 3.49 -16.69 -22.73
C MET A 241 3.53 -15.35 -23.48
N LYS A 242 2.44 -14.55 -23.41
CA LYS A 242 2.36 -13.24 -24.06
C LYS A 242 3.41 -12.27 -23.53
N ASP A 243 3.67 -12.30 -22.22
CA ASP A 243 4.66 -11.44 -21.58
C ASP A 243 6.10 -11.98 -21.77
N GLY A 244 6.29 -13.06 -22.53
CA GLY A 244 7.60 -13.60 -22.87
C GLY A 244 8.29 -14.33 -21.72
N TRP A 245 7.53 -14.86 -20.76
CA TRP A 245 8.08 -15.79 -19.77
C TRP A 245 8.44 -17.11 -20.42
N THR A 246 9.54 -17.69 -19.95
CA THR A 246 9.99 -19.04 -20.31
C THR A 246 10.07 -19.89 -19.05
N VAL A 247 10.17 -21.21 -19.23
CA VAL A 247 10.33 -22.15 -18.11
C VAL A 247 11.54 -21.75 -17.24
N ASP A 248 12.67 -21.44 -17.87
CA ASP A 248 13.91 -21.08 -17.17
C ASP A 248 13.79 -19.73 -16.46
N THR A 249 13.26 -18.71 -17.14
CA THR A 249 13.17 -17.35 -16.55
C THR A 249 12.19 -17.29 -15.40
N LEU A 250 11.06 -18.01 -15.48
CA LEU A 250 10.11 -18.11 -14.37
C LEU A 250 10.67 -18.94 -13.22
N SER A 251 11.36 -20.05 -13.51
CA SER A 251 12.01 -20.86 -12.46
C SER A 251 13.06 -20.08 -11.67
N VAL A 252 13.87 -19.26 -12.36
CA VAL A 252 14.85 -18.37 -11.72
C VAL A 252 14.13 -17.30 -10.89
N PHE A 253 13.08 -16.68 -11.42
CA PHE A 253 12.29 -15.69 -10.69
C PHE A 253 11.69 -16.25 -9.40
N LEU A 254 11.06 -17.44 -9.44
CA LEU A 254 10.50 -18.09 -8.26
C LEU A 254 11.56 -18.52 -7.25
N LYS A 255 12.83 -18.66 -7.67
CA LYS A 255 13.95 -19.02 -6.80
C LYS A 255 14.62 -17.81 -6.15
N THR A 256 14.81 -16.74 -6.89
CA THR A 256 15.68 -15.61 -6.49
C THR A 256 14.92 -14.31 -6.28
N GLY A 257 13.68 -14.24 -6.74
CA GLY A 257 12.87 -13.03 -6.78
C GLY A 257 13.23 -12.11 -7.94
N SER A 258 14.15 -12.50 -8.82
CA SER A 258 14.62 -11.68 -9.93
C SER A 258 14.71 -12.50 -11.21
N ALA A 259 14.20 -11.96 -12.30
CA ALA A 259 14.44 -12.44 -13.66
C ALA A 259 15.27 -11.40 -14.42
N PRO A 260 16.51 -11.74 -14.87
CA PRO A 260 17.35 -10.89 -15.70
C PRO A 260 16.59 -10.24 -16.85
N ALA A 261 16.78 -8.93 -17.03
CA ALA A 261 16.14 -8.12 -18.07
C ALA A 261 14.59 -8.17 -18.10
N LYS A 262 13.94 -8.66 -17.04
CA LYS A 262 12.48 -8.81 -16.96
C LYS A 262 11.88 -8.02 -15.81
N THR A 263 12.05 -8.50 -14.58
CA THR A 263 11.47 -7.85 -13.39
C THR A 263 12.06 -8.40 -12.08
N SER A 264 11.76 -7.74 -10.97
CA SER A 264 12.03 -8.17 -9.60
C SER A 264 10.74 -8.22 -8.79
N VAL A 265 10.68 -9.12 -7.82
CA VAL A 265 9.64 -9.10 -6.79
C VAL A 265 9.77 -7.87 -5.90
N PHE A 266 8.63 -7.36 -5.48
CA PHE A 266 8.46 -6.36 -4.43
C PHE A 266 7.09 -6.58 -3.77
N GLY A 267 6.86 -5.96 -2.61
CA GLY A 267 5.63 -6.16 -1.85
C GLY A 267 5.47 -7.61 -1.35
N PRO A 268 4.23 -8.10 -1.16
CA PRO A 268 3.97 -9.44 -0.60
C PRO A 268 4.64 -10.59 -1.37
N MET A 269 4.80 -10.47 -2.69
CA MET A 269 5.44 -11.51 -3.49
C MET A 269 6.94 -11.67 -3.16
N ALA A 270 7.59 -10.62 -2.65
CA ALA A 270 8.99 -10.72 -2.21
C ALA A 270 9.14 -11.62 -0.98
N GLU A 271 8.17 -11.58 -0.06
CA GLU A 271 8.13 -12.44 1.12
C GLU A 271 7.86 -13.89 0.70
N VAL A 272 6.90 -14.12 -0.21
CA VAL A 272 6.61 -15.46 -0.76
C VAL A 272 7.84 -16.09 -1.40
N VAL A 273 8.63 -15.33 -2.16
CA VAL A 273 9.86 -15.86 -2.76
C VAL A 273 10.95 -16.12 -1.71
N HIS A 274 11.20 -15.15 -0.83
CA HIS A 274 12.28 -15.25 0.15
C HIS A 274 12.01 -16.31 1.22
N ASP A 275 10.79 -16.39 1.73
CA ASP A 275 10.44 -17.20 2.89
C ASP A 275 9.80 -18.57 2.54
N SER A 276 9.45 -18.80 1.27
CA SER A 276 8.84 -20.05 0.78
C SER A 276 9.49 -20.59 -0.49
N LEU A 277 9.26 -19.97 -1.65
CA LEU A 277 9.57 -20.57 -2.95
C LEU A 277 11.09 -20.76 -3.18
N GLY A 278 11.91 -19.91 -2.58
CA GLY A 278 13.37 -20.02 -2.58
C GLY A 278 13.89 -21.30 -1.91
N PHE A 279 13.14 -21.87 -0.96
CA PHE A 279 13.50 -23.11 -0.25
C PHE A 279 13.06 -24.38 -0.97
N LEU A 280 12.24 -24.28 -2.02
CA LEU A 280 11.80 -25.46 -2.75
C LEU A 280 12.96 -26.16 -3.45
N THR A 281 12.77 -27.43 -3.82
CA THR A 281 13.73 -28.11 -4.70
C THR A 281 13.62 -27.53 -6.11
N ASP A 282 14.68 -27.62 -6.90
CA ASP A 282 14.62 -27.19 -8.31
C ASP A 282 13.55 -27.99 -9.08
N ALA A 283 13.34 -29.27 -8.72
CA ALA A 283 12.30 -30.11 -9.31
C ALA A 283 10.88 -29.62 -8.99
N ASP A 284 10.62 -29.21 -7.74
CA ASP A 284 9.30 -28.69 -7.35
C ASP A 284 9.03 -27.31 -7.95
N ARG A 285 10.05 -26.45 -8.09
CA ARG A 285 9.92 -25.21 -8.87
C ARG A 285 9.64 -25.48 -10.34
N ALA A 286 10.35 -26.41 -10.96
CA ALA A 286 10.08 -26.81 -12.35
C ALA A 286 8.64 -27.34 -12.48
N ALA A 287 8.17 -28.15 -11.54
CA ALA A 287 6.80 -28.64 -11.52
C ALA A 287 5.76 -27.51 -11.45
N ILE A 288 5.96 -26.52 -10.57
CA ILE A 288 5.12 -25.31 -10.49
C ILE A 288 5.04 -24.63 -11.85
N VAL A 289 6.19 -24.41 -12.49
CA VAL A 289 6.27 -23.76 -13.80
C VAL A 289 5.59 -24.59 -14.88
N THR A 290 5.82 -25.91 -14.91
CA THR A 290 5.17 -26.85 -15.81
C THR A 290 3.63 -26.79 -15.69
N TYR A 291 3.09 -26.66 -14.48
CA TYR A 291 1.66 -26.45 -14.28
C TYR A 291 1.18 -25.08 -14.77
N LEU A 292 1.87 -23.98 -14.43
CA LEU A 292 1.47 -22.63 -14.82
C LEU A 292 1.49 -22.41 -16.35
N PHE A 293 2.38 -23.09 -17.08
CA PHE A 293 2.43 -23.06 -18.54
C PHE A 293 1.42 -24.00 -19.24
N ASP A 294 0.58 -24.69 -18.47
CA ASP A 294 -0.44 -25.62 -18.97
C ASP A 294 -1.62 -25.70 -17.98
N SER A 295 -2.03 -24.54 -17.47
CA SER A 295 -3.13 -24.41 -16.50
C SER A 295 -4.47 -24.18 -17.23
N PRO A 296 -5.60 -24.67 -16.71
CA PRO A 296 -6.89 -24.51 -17.36
C PRO A 296 -7.31 -23.04 -17.45
N ARG A 297 -7.49 -22.52 -18.67
CA ARG A 297 -7.96 -21.14 -18.91
C ARG A 297 -9.45 -21.01 -18.56
N PRO A 298 -9.87 -19.92 -17.90
CA PRO A 298 -11.28 -19.54 -17.87
C PRO A 298 -11.77 -19.11 -19.27
N ALA A 299 -12.86 -19.70 -19.76
CA ALA A 299 -13.31 -19.57 -21.16
C ALA A 299 -13.79 -18.16 -21.59
N ASP A 300 -14.05 -17.25 -20.65
CA ASP A 300 -14.82 -16.01 -20.89
C ASP A 300 -14.08 -14.73 -20.44
N VAL A 301 -12.77 -14.61 -20.68
CA VAL A 301 -12.02 -13.39 -20.33
C VAL A 301 -12.17 -12.34 -21.45
N PRO A 302 -12.73 -11.14 -21.18
CA PRO A 302 -12.75 -10.06 -22.15
C PRO A 302 -11.32 -9.70 -22.55
N ALA A 303 -11.06 -9.54 -23.85
CA ALA A 303 -9.77 -9.07 -24.33
C ALA A 303 -9.44 -7.71 -23.70
N PRO A 304 -8.19 -7.47 -23.26
CA PRO A 304 -7.78 -6.15 -22.78
C PRO A 304 -8.10 -5.10 -23.85
N GLN A 305 -8.74 -4.00 -23.43
CA GLN A 305 -9.02 -2.88 -24.32
C GLN A 305 -7.68 -2.34 -24.86
N ALA A 306 -7.53 -2.22 -26.18
CA ALA A 306 -6.33 -1.65 -26.77
C ALA A 306 -6.12 -0.23 -26.25
N ALA A 307 -4.89 0.07 -25.79
CA ALA A 307 -4.55 1.38 -25.25
C ALA A 307 -4.70 2.48 -26.32
N SER A 308 -5.39 3.56 -25.97
CA SER A 308 -5.38 4.79 -26.76
C SER A 308 -4.01 5.48 -26.61
N PRO A 309 -3.44 6.04 -27.69
CA PRO A 309 -2.21 6.82 -27.60
C PRO A 309 -2.38 8.00 -26.64
N LEU A 310 -1.32 8.35 -25.91
CA LEU A 310 -1.31 9.55 -25.10
C LEU A 310 -1.51 10.81 -25.96
N PRO A 311 -2.29 11.80 -25.51
CA PRO A 311 -2.34 13.10 -26.16
C PRO A 311 -0.93 13.68 -26.28
N ALA A 312 -0.59 14.27 -27.43
CA ALA A 312 0.78 14.73 -27.73
C ALA A 312 1.35 15.66 -26.64
N ALA A 313 0.53 16.57 -26.10
CA ALA A 313 0.95 17.46 -25.02
C ALA A 313 1.24 16.72 -23.69
N VAL A 314 0.60 15.58 -23.44
CA VAL A 314 0.89 14.68 -22.29
C VAL A 314 2.18 13.95 -22.53
N TYR A 315 2.33 13.37 -23.72
CA TYR A 315 3.53 12.66 -24.12
C TYR A 315 4.78 13.53 -23.96
N THR A 316 4.79 14.75 -24.52
CA THR A 316 5.97 15.64 -24.49
C THR A 316 6.41 16.03 -23.07
N ARG A 317 5.46 16.37 -22.19
CA ARG A 317 5.83 16.76 -20.81
C ARG A 317 6.23 15.55 -19.96
N ALA A 318 5.56 14.42 -20.14
CA ALA A 318 5.88 13.19 -19.41
C ALA A 318 7.22 12.60 -19.86
N SER A 319 7.57 12.68 -21.15
CA SER A 319 8.87 12.26 -21.65
C SER A 319 10.00 13.12 -21.08
N ALA A 320 9.78 14.42 -20.89
CA ALA A 320 10.76 15.29 -20.24
C ALA A 320 10.96 14.89 -18.76
N LEU A 321 9.85 14.66 -18.02
CA LEU A 321 9.93 14.14 -16.66
C LEU A 321 10.68 12.81 -16.58
N TYR A 322 10.46 11.90 -17.54
CA TYR A 322 11.17 10.62 -17.61
C TYR A 322 12.68 10.82 -17.82
N VAL A 323 13.07 11.69 -18.75
CA VAL A 323 14.48 12.01 -19.00
C VAL A 323 15.15 12.60 -17.77
N ASP A 324 14.47 13.54 -17.10
CA ASP A 324 15.03 14.29 -15.97
C ASP A 324 15.15 13.47 -14.68
N ASN A 325 14.31 12.44 -14.52
CA ASN A 325 14.17 11.73 -13.24
C ASN A 325 14.46 10.21 -13.33
N CYS A 326 14.26 9.58 -14.48
CA CYS A 326 14.22 8.11 -14.58
C CYS A 326 15.25 7.53 -15.56
N ALA A 327 15.54 8.23 -16.67
CA ALA A 327 16.34 7.71 -17.76
C ALA A 327 17.80 7.42 -17.38
N VAL A 328 18.34 8.10 -16.36
CA VAL A 328 19.70 7.84 -15.85
C VAL A 328 19.89 6.39 -15.41
N CYS A 329 18.84 5.77 -14.85
CA CYS A 329 18.87 4.38 -14.39
C CYS A 329 18.16 3.45 -15.39
N HIS A 330 16.97 3.81 -15.85
CA HIS A 330 16.13 2.94 -16.69
C HIS A 330 16.43 3.04 -18.19
N MET A 331 17.39 3.89 -18.58
CA MET A 331 17.78 4.18 -19.96
C MET A 331 16.68 4.91 -20.76
N ASP A 332 17.05 5.46 -21.91
CA ASP A 332 16.18 6.25 -22.79
C ASP A 332 14.93 5.49 -23.27
N LYS A 333 15.05 4.17 -23.43
CA LYS A 333 13.96 3.28 -23.89
C LYS A 333 13.40 2.34 -22.83
N GLY A 334 13.62 2.65 -21.55
CA GLY A 334 13.14 1.80 -20.46
C GLY A 334 13.73 0.39 -20.48
N ALA A 335 14.91 0.20 -21.08
CA ALA A 335 15.55 -1.11 -21.18
C ALA A 335 16.16 -1.58 -19.86
N GLY A 336 16.30 -0.68 -18.88
CA GLY A 336 17.03 -0.98 -17.65
C GLY A 336 18.52 -1.16 -17.88
N ARG A 337 19.22 -1.73 -16.88
CA ARG A 337 20.67 -1.95 -16.91
C ARG A 337 21.00 -3.35 -16.40
N GLY A 338 21.00 -4.33 -17.30
CA GLY A 338 21.31 -5.72 -16.96
C GLY A 338 20.50 -6.21 -15.76
N ASP A 339 21.19 -6.74 -14.76
CA ASP A 339 20.56 -7.29 -13.55
C ASP A 339 20.43 -6.28 -12.40
N THR A 340 20.85 -5.02 -12.59
CA THR A 340 20.90 -4.00 -11.51
C THR A 340 19.79 -2.96 -11.58
N VAL A 341 19.23 -2.71 -12.75
CA VAL A 341 18.02 -1.87 -12.92
C VAL A 341 17.03 -2.61 -13.83
N PRO A 342 15.79 -2.86 -13.40
CA PRO A 342 14.83 -3.63 -14.19
C PRO A 342 14.41 -2.85 -15.44
N ALA A 343 14.09 -3.61 -16.50
CA ALA A 343 13.43 -3.07 -17.67
C ALA A 343 12.03 -2.56 -17.29
N LEU A 344 11.62 -1.43 -17.86
CA LEU A 344 10.26 -0.90 -17.82
C LEU A 344 9.47 -1.30 -19.08
N ALA A 345 10.17 -1.53 -20.20
CA ALA A 345 9.59 -2.08 -21.41
C ALA A 345 9.22 -3.56 -21.19
N GLY A 346 7.98 -3.93 -21.47
CA GLY A 346 7.44 -5.29 -21.29
C GLY A 346 7.32 -5.75 -19.83
N ASN A 347 7.51 -4.86 -18.84
CA ASN A 347 7.52 -5.25 -17.45
C ASN A 347 6.08 -5.49 -16.94
N PRO A 348 5.74 -6.69 -16.43
CA PRO A 348 4.39 -7.00 -15.94
C PRO A 348 3.86 -6.05 -14.86
N ALA A 349 4.72 -5.53 -13.99
CA ALA A 349 4.33 -4.56 -12.96
C ALA A 349 3.99 -3.18 -13.56
N VAL A 350 4.58 -2.84 -14.70
CA VAL A 350 4.28 -1.61 -15.45
C VAL A 350 3.01 -1.79 -16.27
N VAL A 351 2.86 -2.90 -16.99
CA VAL A 351 1.75 -3.09 -17.94
C VAL A 351 0.48 -3.70 -17.33
N ALA A 352 0.47 -3.93 -16.02
CA ALA A 352 -0.69 -4.38 -15.26
C ALA A 352 -1.94 -3.53 -15.55
N VAL A 353 -3.11 -4.18 -15.58
CA VAL A 353 -4.41 -3.51 -15.82
C VAL A 353 -4.64 -2.38 -14.80
N GLU A 354 -4.45 -2.69 -13.51
CA GLU A 354 -4.46 -1.70 -12.45
C GLU A 354 -3.08 -1.05 -12.29
N PRO A 355 -3.00 0.29 -12.23
CA PRO A 355 -1.71 1.00 -12.24
C PRO A 355 -1.07 1.16 -10.86
N TYR A 356 -1.56 0.49 -9.82
CA TYR A 356 -1.07 0.67 -8.46
C TYR A 356 0.45 0.47 -8.34
N ASN A 357 0.96 -0.64 -8.88
CA ASN A 357 2.37 -1.02 -8.73
C ASN A 357 3.34 0.07 -9.21
N ILE A 358 3.09 0.66 -10.38
CA ILE A 358 3.92 1.75 -10.90
C ILE A 358 3.74 3.05 -10.10
N ILE A 359 2.52 3.36 -9.65
CA ILE A 359 2.27 4.54 -8.80
C ILE A 359 3.07 4.42 -7.51
N MET A 360 3.05 3.26 -6.87
CA MET A 360 3.73 3.02 -5.59
C MET A 360 5.24 2.90 -5.74
N ALA A 361 5.75 2.29 -6.80
CA ALA A 361 7.18 2.29 -7.06
C ALA A 361 7.73 3.72 -7.21
N VAL A 362 6.97 4.63 -7.84
CA VAL A 362 7.35 6.04 -7.98
C VAL A 362 7.16 6.83 -6.67
N LEU A 363 6.05 6.62 -5.96
CA LEU A 363 5.75 7.33 -4.71
C LEU A 363 6.62 6.86 -3.54
N GLY A 364 6.72 5.55 -3.31
CA GLY A 364 7.43 4.95 -2.18
C GLY A 364 8.90 4.67 -2.44
N GLY A 365 9.32 4.61 -3.71
CA GLY A 365 10.59 3.98 -4.07
C GLY A 365 10.53 2.46 -3.86
N LEU A 366 11.63 1.77 -4.14
CA LEU A 366 11.79 0.33 -3.92
C LEU A 366 13.11 0.06 -3.20
N PRO A 367 13.15 -0.80 -2.17
CA PRO A 367 14.40 -1.22 -1.56
C PRO A 367 15.22 -2.07 -2.55
N THR A 368 16.50 -2.31 -2.22
CA THR A 368 17.30 -3.31 -2.94
C THR A 368 16.64 -4.69 -2.82
N GLY A 369 16.59 -5.46 -3.91
CA GLY A 369 15.98 -6.79 -3.93
C GLY A 369 16.60 -7.67 -5.01
N GLY A 370 16.95 -8.91 -4.65
CA GLY A 370 17.65 -9.83 -5.53
C GLY A 370 18.96 -9.22 -6.05
N THR A 371 19.09 -9.11 -7.38
CA THR A 371 20.23 -8.47 -8.06
C THR A 371 20.05 -6.96 -8.28
N TYR A 372 18.85 -6.42 -8.05
CA TYR A 372 18.47 -5.06 -8.39
C TYR A 372 18.76 -4.06 -7.26
N GLY A 373 19.21 -2.87 -7.66
CA GLY A 373 19.48 -1.73 -6.76
C GLY A 373 18.20 -1.06 -6.27
N ALA A 374 18.31 -0.25 -5.21
CA ALA A 374 17.19 0.52 -4.69
C ALA A 374 16.74 1.59 -5.71
N MET A 375 15.41 1.78 -5.81
CA MET A 375 14.79 2.87 -6.53
C MET A 375 14.41 3.99 -5.53
N PRO A 376 14.83 5.24 -5.75
CA PRO A 376 14.46 6.34 -4.87
C PRO A 376 12.96 6.66 -4.95
N SER A 377 12.41 7.23 -3.88
CA SER A 377 11.08 7.85 -3.88
C SER A 377 11.09 9.17 -4.64
N PHE A 378 10.04 9.43 -5.42
CA PHE A 378 9.80 10.70 -6.09
C PHE A 378 8.63 11.48 -5.48
N ALA A 379 8.07 11.02 -4.35
CA ALA A 379 6.94 11.68 -3.72
C ALA A 379 7.26 13.14 -3.33
N GLY A 380 8.44 13.42 -2.79
CA GLY A 380 8.83 14.80 -2.43
C GLY A 380 9.16 15.71 -3.61
N ARG A 381 9.33 15.15 -4.83
CA ARG A 381 9.87 15.85 -5.99
C ARG A 381 8.84 16.09 -7.11
N LEU A 382 7.88 15.18 -7.26
CA LEU A 382 6.87 15.23 -8.31
C LEU A 382 5.47 15.33 -7.70
N ASP A 383 4.66 16.22 -8.26
CA ASP A 383 3.24 16.35 -7.90
C ASP A 383 2.41 15.19 -8.48
N ASP A 384 1.14 15.10 -8.05
CA ASP A 384 0.25 13.99 -8.41
C ASP A 384 -0.04 13.91 -9.92
N ARG A 385 -0.08 15.06 -10.60
CA ARG A 385 -0.32 15.13 -12.04
C ARG A 385 0.93 14.72 -12.82
N GLN A 386 2.10 15.16 -12.37
CA GLN A 386 3.39 14.78 -12.94
C GLN A 386 3.62 13.28 -12.83
N ILE A 387 3.32 12.67 -11.68
CA ILE A 387 3.43 11.21 -11.50
C ILE A 387 2.40 10.48 -12.37
N ALA A 388 1.15 10.97 -12.47
CA ALA A 388 0.14 10.35 -13.32
C ALA A 388 0.52 10.38 -14.81
N ASP A 389 0.99 11.53 -15.30
CA ASP A 389 1.46 11.70 -16.67
C ASP A 389 2.70 10.82 -16.96
N LEU A 390 3.66 10.79 -16.03
CA LEU A 390 4.87 9.96 -16.11
C LEU A 390 4.52 8.46 -16.13
N ALA A 391 3.66 8.00 -15.24
CA ALA A 391 3.24 6.61 -15.17
C ALA A 391 2.54 6.18 -16.46
N ASN A 392 1.61 7.00 -16.98
CA ASN A 392 0.95 6.72 -18.25
C ASN A 392 1.93 6.71 -19.44
N TYR A 393 2.94 7.58 -19.44
CA TYR A 393 3.98 7.59 -20.48
C TYR A 393 4.77 6.28 -20.48
N VAL A 394 5.25 5.84 -19.32
CA VAL A 394 5.98 4.57 -19.18
C VAL A 394 5.09 3.38 -19.60
N ARG A 395 3.81 3.39 -19.22
CA ARG A 395 2.82 2.34 -19.55
C ARG A 395 2.46 2.23 -21.04
N THR A 396 2.76 3.25 -21.84
CA THR A 396 2.40 3.33 -23.27
C THR A 396 3.59 3.48 -24.21
N SER A 397 4.82 3.46 -23.67
CA SER A 397 6.06 3.64 -24.43
C SER A 397 6.76 2.30 -24.71
N TRP A 398 7.63 2.29 -25.72
CA TRP A 398 8.58 1.21 -26.01
C TRP A 398 7.95 -0.19 -26.23
N GLY A 399 6.74 -0.22 -26.78
CA GLY A 399 6.00 -1.46 -27.02
C GLY A 399 5.05 -1.86 -25.89
N ASN A 400 5.03 -1.10 -24.78
CA ASN A 400 4.00 -1.25 -23.76
C ASN A 400 2.63 -0.83 -24.32
N THR A 401 1.61 -1.64 -24.03
CA THR A 401 0.24 -1.49 -24.58
C THR A 401 -0.82 -1.37 -23.48
N ALA A 402 -0.41 -0.99 -22.27
CA ALA A 402 -1.34 -0.81 -21.15
C ALA A 402 -2.15 0.48 -21.30
N ALA A 403 -3.38 0.46 -20.79
CA ALA A 403 -4.25 1.65 -20.84
C ALA A 403 -3.63 2.82 -20.04
N PRO A 404 -3.68 4.06 -20.56
CA PRO A 404 -3.23 5.25 -19.82
C PRO A 404 -4.31 5.69 -18.81
N ASN A 405 -4.56 4.86 -17.81
CA ASN A 405 -5.63 5.00 -16.83
C ASN A 405 -5.19 5.64 -15.49
N VAL A 406 -3.94 6.09 -15.36
CA VAL A 406 -3.48 6.78 -14.14
C VAL A 406 -4.01 8.20 -14.11
N THR A 407 -4.65 8.59 -13.00
CA THR A 407 -5.16 9.95 -12.79
C THR A 407 -4.46 10.61 -11.59
N ALA A 408 -4.39 11.94 -11.60
CA ALA A 408 -3.81 12.69 -10.48
C ALA A 408 -4.55 12.43 -9.16
N SER A 409 -5.88 12.29 -9.20
CA SER A 409 -6.65 11.96 -7.99
C SER A 409 -6.31 10.58 -7.42
N MET A 410 -6.08 9.57 -8.28
CA MET A 410 -5.61 8.25 -7.82
C MET A 410 -4.25 8.38 -7.13
N VAL A 411 -3.29 9.10 -7.73
CA VAL A 411 -1.97 9.30 -7.13
C VAL A 411 -2.06 10.03 -5.80
N ALA A 412 -2.88 11.08 -5.72
CA ALA A 412 -3.13 11.83 -4.47
C ALA A 412 -3.68 10.93 -3.36
N SER A 413 -4.66 10.08 -3.70
CA SER A 413 -5.23 9.11 -2.76
C SER A 413 -4.18 8.13 -2.25
N TRP A 414 -3.33 7.60 -3.14
CA TRP A 414 -2.29 6.64 -2.74
C TRP A 414 -1.15 7.29 -1.97
N ARG A 415 -0.74 8.50 -2.34
CA ARG A 415 0.28 9.29 -1.60
C ARG A 415 -0.12 9.53 -0.15
N ALA A 416 -1.41 9.76 0.11
CA ALA A 416 -1.93 9.89 1.47
C ALA A 416 -1.82 8.59 2.30
N THR A 417 -1.61 7.44 1.64
CA THR A 417 -1.51 6.10 2.27
C THR A 417 -0.08 5.53 2.35
N THR A 418 0.90 6.10 1.63
CA THR A 418 2.27 5.56 1.53
C THR A 418 3.19 5.95 2.69
N HIS A 419 3.85 4.97 3.33
CA HIS A 419 4.91 5.17 4.33
C HIS A 419 6.22 5.66 3.67
N VAL A 420 6.45 6.96 3.56
CA VAL A 420 7.75 7.51 3.09
C VAL A 420 8.63 7.87 4.30
N PRO A 421 9.74 7.15 4.60
CA PRO A 421 10.78 7.62 5.52
C PRO A 421 11.91 8.29 4.76
N ASP A 422 12.37 9.43 5.28
CA ASP A 422 13.59 10.12 4.84
C ASP A 422 14.77 9.67 5.75
N TYR A 423 15.82 9.11 5.14
CA TYR A 423 17.21 8.86 5.62
C TYR A 423 17.53 7.78 6.71
N GLY A 424 18.39 6.79 6.36
CA GLY A 424 19.44 6.29 7.27
C GLY A 424 19.57 4.78 7.64
N THR A 425 19.66 3.84 6.70
CA THR A 425 19.79 2.38 6.98
C THR A 425 21.22 1.83 7.16
N GLN A 426 22.16 2.58 7.72
CA GLN A 426 23.49 2.03 8.13
C GLN A 426 23.96 2.43 9.53
N ALA A 427 23.33 3.41 10.19
CA ALA A 427 23.52 3.67 11.62
C ALA A 427 22.64 2.75 12.51
N ALA A 428 21.82 1.90 11.89
CA ALA A 428 20.82 1.06 12.55
C ALA A 428 21.40 -0.23 13.16
N ASP A 429 22.64 -0.62 12.89
CA ASP A 429 23.19 -1.87 13.44
C ASP A 429 23.68 -1.77 14.89
N ALA A 430 23.65 -0.59 15.53
CA ALA A 430 24.12 -0.41 16.91
C ALA A 430 23.22 0.43 17.84
N PHE A 431 22.07 0.96 17.37
CA PHE A 431 21.29 2.00 18.08
C PHE A 431 22.20 3.07 18.75
N THR A 432 23.32 3.39 18.11
CA THR A 432 24.23 4.44 18.55
C THR A 432 23.60 5.77 18.15
N CYS A 433 22.94 6.42 19.12
CA CYS A 433 22.44 7.77 18.92
C CYS A 433 23.62 8.68 18.54
N PRO A 434 23.47 9.55 17.53
CA PRO A 434 24.53 10.45 17.12
C PRO A 434 24.94 11.35 18.30
N ASP A 435 26.25 11.56 18.47
CA ASP A 435 26.77 12.48 19.48
C ASP A 435 26.22 13.89 19.22
N VAL A 436 25.80 14.54 20.29
CA VAL A 436 25.19 15.85 20.21
C VAL A 436 26.28 16.91 20.00
N GLY A 437 26.51 17.25 18.73
CA GLY A 437 27.38 18.34 18.27
C GLY A 437 28.78 17.92 17.82
N GLY A 438 29.02 18.00 16.50
CA GLY A 438 30.33 18.30 15.92
C GLY A 438 31.14 17.14 15.33
N ALA A 439 31.20 17.07 13.99
CA ALA A 439 32.37 16.64 13.21
C ALA A 439 32.41 17.38 11.85
N PRO A 440 33.61 17.57 11.24
CA PRO A 440 33.96 18.81 10.52
C PRO A 440 33.17 19.04 9.22
N GLY A 441 32.52 20.20 9.15
CA GLY A 441 31.83 20.69 7.94
C GLY A 441 30.30 20.72 8.01
N SER A 442 29.69 20.43 9.16
CA SER A 442 28.24 20.58 9.35
C SER A 442 27.87 21.32 10.63
N ASP A 443 26.90 22.22 10.52
CA ASP A 443 26.27 22.97 11.62
C ASP A 443 25.21 22.11 12.31
N GLY A 444 25.65 21.07 13.02
CA GLY A 444 24.76 20.20 13.81
C GLY A 444 23.99 20.96 14.91
N PRO A 445 22.92 20.36 15.48
CA PRO A 445 22.07 21.03 16.46
C PRO A 445 22.80 21.41 17.76
N ASP A 446 22.42 22.53 18.38
CA ASP A 446 23.11 23.10 19.54
C ASP A 446 23.14 22.10 20.72
N PRO A 447 24.33 21.67 21.19
CA PRO A 447 24.45 20.68 22.25
C PRO A 447 23.83 21.06 23.58
N LYS A 448 23.80 22.35 23.92
CA LYS A 448 23.17 22.81 25.16
C LYS A 448 21.64 22.75 25.06
N ALA A 449 21.10 23.08 23.89
CA ALA A 449 19.66 23.03 23.63
C ALA A 449 19.13 21.59 23.60
N VAL A 450 19.87 20.66 22.99
CA VAL A 450 19.54 19.24 22.99
C VAL A 450 19.66 18.63 24.39
N ALA A 451 20.67 18.99 25.19
CA ALA A 451 20.77 18.52 26.58
C ALA A 451 19.62 19.02 27.49
N ALA A 452 19.15 20.25 27.29
CA ALA A 452 17.99 20.81 28.00
C ALA A 452 16.69 20.10 27.63
N LEU A 453 16.48 19.78 26.35
CA LEU A 453 15.33 18.99 25.89
C LEU A 453 15.34 17.57 26.48
N SER A 454 16.50 16.91 26.49
CA SER A 454 16.65 15.58 27.09
C SER A 454 16.32 15.57 28.59
N ALA A 455 16.68 16.64 29.32
CA ALA A 455 16.31 16.80 30.74
C ALA A 455 14.81 17.05 30.95
N MET A 456 14.16 17.80 30.06
CA MET A 456 12.70 17.98 30.09
C MET A 456 11.96 16.66 29.89
N MET A 457 12.43 15.83 28.96
CA MET A 457 11.86 14.51 28.69
C MET A 457 12.11 13.53 29.85
N ALA A 458 13.29 13.56 30.48
CA ALA A 458 13.58 12.76 31.66
C ALA A 458 12.76 13.17 32.91
N GLY A 459 12.30 14.42 32.97
CA GLY A 459 11.38 14.93 33.99
C GLY A 459 9.90 14.65 33.74
N GLY A 460 9.55 13.91 32.68
CA GLY A 460 8.17 13.50 32.36
C GLY A 460 7.39 14.41 31.40
N GLN A 461 8.03 15.40 30.76
CA GLN A 461 7.39 16.30 29.79
C GLN A 461 7.60 15.80 28.35
N HIS A 462 6.52 15.42 27.66
CA HIS A 462 6.56 14.81 26.32
C HIS A 462 5.78 15.59 25.23
N SER A 463 5.33 16.82 25.52
CA SER A 463 4.55 17.64 24.58
C SER A 463 5.41 18.19 23.43
N ILE A 464 5.21 17.66 22.21
CA ILE A 464 5.97 18.02 21.00
C ILE A 464 5.89 19.51 20.66
N PRO A 465 4.71 20.18 20.64
CA PRO A 465 4.63 21.62 20.38
C PRO A 465 5.45 22.46 21.37
N MET A 466 5.42 22.10 22.66
CA MET A 466 6.17 22.83 23.70
C MET A 466 7.68 22.62 23.59
N MET A 467 8.12 21.43 23.19
CA MET A 467 9.54 21.14 22.94
C MET A 467 10.06 21.86 21.69
N VAL A 468 9.22 21.98 20.64
CA VAL A 468 9.52 22.79 19.44
C VAL A 468 9.67 24.26 19.82
N ASP A 469 8.79 24.79 20.66
CA ASP A 469 8.84 26.18 21.14
C ASP A 469 10.05 26.43 22.04
N ALA A 470 10.34 25.52 22.98
CA ALA A 470 11.50 25.60 23.87
C ALA A 470 12.83 25.56 23.08
N TYR A 471 12.93 24.70 22.06
CA TYR A 471 14.12 24.61 21.22
C TYR A 471 14.31 25.86 20.34
N LYS A 472 13.24 26.35 19.69
CA LYS A 472 13.29 27.59 18.91
C LYS A 472 13.61 28.82 19.76
N ALA A 473 13.12 28.88 20.99
CA ALA A 473 13.45 29.95 21.93
C ALA A 473 14.92 29.92 22.38
N ALA A 474 15.53 28.73 22.47
CA ALA A 474 16.93 28.56 22.89
C ALA A 474 17.94 28.69 21.73
N SER A 475 17.57 28.29 20.51
CA SER A 475 18.48 28.17 19.36
C SER A 475 18.27 29.22 18.25
N GLY A 476 17.35 30.16 18.43
CA GLY A 476 17.11 31.25 17.48
C GLY A 476 16.45 30.77 16.16
N SER A 477 16.87 31.34 15.02
CA SER A 477 16.27 31.10 13.68
C SER A 477 16.65 29.76 13.05
N ALA A 478 16.63 28.67 13.84
CA ALA A 478 16.92 27.33 13.35
C ALA A 478 15.90 26.91 12.26
N GLY A 479 16.41 26.45 11.12
CA GLY A 479 15.60 25.93 10.02
C GLY A 479 14.79 24.71 10.45
N SER A 480 13.71 24.41 9.72
CA SER A 480 12.78 23.37 10.17
C SER A 480 13.31 21.94 10.13
N GLY A 481 14.24 21.64 9.21
CA GLY A 481 15.01 20.40 9.29
C GLY A 481 15.82 20.33 10.59
N THR A 482 16.55 21.41 10.92
CA THR A 482 17.38 21.51 12.13
C THR A 482 16.60 21.33 13.43
N VAL A 483 15.35 21.83 13.51
CA VAL A 483 14.48 21.65 14.68
C VAL A 483 14.02 20.19 14.82
N VAL A 484 13.64 19.55 13.71
CA VAL A 484 13.22 18.14 13.70
C VAL A 484 14.38 17.22 14.06
N ASP A 485 15.57 17.50 13.52
CA ASP A 485 16.79 16.74 13.78
C ASP A 485 17.24 16.87 15.23
N ALA A 486 17.17 18.07 15.80
CA ALA A 486 17.54 18.32 17.20
C ALA A 486 16.63 17.61 18.22
N LEU A 487 15.31 17.68 18.02
CA LEU A 487 14.35 17.01 18.89
C LEU A 487 14.45 15.48 18.78
N THR A 488 14.68 14.98 17.57
CA THR A 488 14.90 13.54 17.33
C THR A 488 16.19 13.06 17.99
N ALA A 489 17.28 13.82 17.87
CA ALA A 489 18.55 13.53 18.55
C ALA A 489 18.43 13.58 20.08
N ALA A 490 17.61 14.49 20.64
CA ALA A 490 17.32 14.57 22.07
C ALA A 490 16.51 13.37 22.59
N TYR A 491 15.54 12.88 21.80
CA TYR A 491 14.67 11.76 22.20
C TYR A 491 15.33 10.39 22.01
N CYS A 492 16.29 10.26 21.08
CA CYS A 492 16.95 8.99 20.78
C CYS A 492 17.56 8.31 22.03
N PRO A 493 18.34 8.99 22.91
CA PRO A 493 18.89 8.36 24.12
C PRO A 493 17.84 7.91 25.14
N VAL A 494 16.67 8.56 25.17
CA VAL A 494 15.54 8.17 26.03
C VAL A 494 14.97 6.84 25.55
N VAL A 495 14.73 6.72 24.25
CA VAL A 495 14.23 5.50 23.62
C VAL A 495 15.29 4.38 23.65
N ALA A 496 16.57 4.72 23.48
CA ALA A 496 17.70 3.78 23.57
C ALA A 496 17.80 3.07 24.93
N LYS A 497 17.55 3.80 26.02
CA LYS A 497 17.60 3.32 27.40
C LYS A 497 16.36 2.52 27.84
N SER A 498 15.30 2.48 27.04
CA SER A 498 14.12 1.67 27.36
C SER A 498 14.43 0.16 27.33
N ASP A 499 13.68 -0.65 28.08
CA ASP A 499 13.80 -2.12 28.03
C ASP A 499 13.11 -2.73 26.78
N ALA A 500 12.59 -1.89 25.89
CA ALA A 500 11.86 -2.32 24.71
C ALA A 500 12.78 -3.02 23.69
N PRO A 501 12.29 -4.03 22.94
CA PRO A 501 13.01 -4.59 21.81
C PRO A 501 13.39 -3.52 20.80
N THR A 502 14.53 -3.68 20.11
CA THR A 502 15.07 -2.66 19.19
C THR A 502 14.04 -2.19 18.15
N TRP A 503 13.18 -3.08 17.67
CA TRP A 503 12.11 -2.73 16.72
C TRP A 503 11.04 -1.79 17.31
N GLN A 504 10.71 -1.92 18.60
CA GLN A 504 9.79 -1.01 19.30
C GLN A 504 10.46 0.34 19.55
N LYS A 505 11.75 0.32 19.92
CA LYS A 505 12.57 1.53 20.01
C LYS A 505 12.56 2.30 18.69
N TYR A 506 12.71 1.62 17.56
CA TYR A 506 12.59 2.24 16.23
C TYR A 506 11.19 2.80 15.96
N ALA A 507 10.15 2.02 16.24
CA ALA A 507 8.77 2.46 16.00
C ALA A 507 8.40 3.70 16.82
N GLU A 508 8.89 3.78 18.06
CA GLU A 508 8.65 4.89 18.97
C GLU A 508 9.42 6.15 18.57
N LEU A 509 10.73 6.02 18.30
CA LEU A 509 11.54 7.14 17.81
C LEU A 509 10.99 7.68 16.48
N ARG A 510 10.60 6.79 15.57
CA ARG A 510 9.96 7.15 14.28
C ARG A 510 8.65 7.90 14.47
N ARG A 511 7.77 7.43 15.36
CA ARG A 511 6.49 8.10 15.64
C ARG A 511 6.72 9.52 16.16
N PHE A 512 7.68 9.69 17.06
CA PHE A 512 8.04 10.98 17.62
C PHE A 512 8.62 11.95 16.57
N THR A 513 9.54 11.49 15.73
CA THR A 513 10.12 12.31 14.64
C THR A 513 9.06 12.76 13.64
N LEU A 514 8.14 11.86 13.25
CA LEU A 514 7.06 12.20 12.32
C LEU A 514 6.06 13.20 12.90
N GLN A 515 5.70 13.05 14.18
CA GLN A 515 4.83 14.01 14.86
C GLN A 515 5.51 15.38 15.03
N THR A 516 6.83 15.39 15.24
CA THR A 516 7.64 16.62 15.30
C THR A 516 7.75 17.30 13.93
N ALA A 517 8.01 16.55 12.87
CA ALA A 517 8.07 17.06 11.51
C ALA A 517 6.73 17.68 11.08
N LEU A 518 5.61 17.01 11.35
CA LEU A 518 4.28 17.55 11.08
C LEU A 518 4.00 18.86 11.84
N GLU A 519 4.43 18.94 13.09
CA GLU A 519 4.26 20.14 13.91
C GLU A 519 5.15 21.30 13.47
N VAL A 520 6.39 20.99 13.05
CA VAL A 520 7.36 21.99 12.58
C VAL A 520 7.00 22.47 11.18
N SER A 521 6.64 21.59 10.24
CA SER A 521 6.25 21.95 8.86
C SER A 521 4.99 22.79 8.78
N ARG A 522 4.05 22.63 9.72
CA ARG A 522 2.91 23.56 9.88
C ARG A 522 3.33 25.00 10.15
N ARG A 523 4.61 25.24 10.51
CA ARG A 523 5.14 26.51 11.00
C ARG A 523 6.22 27.14 10.10
N THR A 524 6.53 26.62 8.90
CA THR A 524 7.74 27.02 8.11
C THR A 524 7.55 27.45 6.65
N ILE A 525 6.35 27.81 6.23
CA ILE A 525 6.14 28.26 4.85
C ILE A 525 6.69 29.70 4.69
N THR A 526 7.98 29.86 4.38
CA THR A 526 8.68 31.14 4.03
C THR A 526 9.98 30.93 3.18
N GLY A 527 10.10 31.44 1.94
CA GLY A 527 11.40 31.61 1.17
C GLY A 527 11.35 31.72 -0.40
N PRO A 528 12.33 32.36 -1.14
CA PRO A 528 12.07 33.25 -2.33
C PRO A 528 12.70 32.86 -3.72
N VAL A 529 12.20 33.42 -4.86
CA VAL A 529 12.91 34.08 -6.05
C VAL A 529 11.93 34.67 -7.13
N ASP A 530 11.90 36.01 -7.25
CA ASP A 530 11.80 36.97 -8.39
C ASP A 530 10.80 36.89 -9.60
N SER A 531 9.91 37.90 -9.62
CA SER A 531 9.78 38.95 -10.66
C SER A 531 8.82 38.86 -11.88
N GLN A 532 7.47 38.78 -11.77
CA GLN A 532 6.46 39.07 -12.86
C GLN A 532 5.02 39.45 -12.41
N PRO A 533 4.26 40.20 -13.24
CA PRO A 533 2.89 40.63 -12.93
C PRO A 533 1.89 39.48 -12.74
N ILE A 534 0.96 39.70 -11.82
CA ILE A 534 0.03 38.71 -11.28
C ILE A 534 -1.18 38.58 -12.18
N ALA A 535 -1.48 37.37 -12.65
CA ALA A 535 -2.74 37.07 -13.33
C ALA A 535 -3.69 36.38 -12.35
N TRP A 536 -4.82 37.02 -12.04
CA TRP A 536 -5.83 36.53 -11.09
C TRP A 536 -6.97 35.77 -11.81
N ALA A 537 -7.39 34.66 -11.17
CA ALA A 537 -8.23 33.54 -11.61
C ALA A 537 -8.60 33.41 -13.11
N LEU A 538 -8.23 32.28 -13.72
CA LEU A 538 -8.80 31.81 -14.99
C LEU A 538 -9.88 30.73 -14.72
N PRO A 539 -10.77 30.46 -15.69
CA PRO A 539 -12.10 29.86 -15.45
C PRO A 539 -12.09 28.55 -14.67
N VAL A 540 -13.09 28.40 -13.81
CA VAL A 540 -13.32 27.24 -12.94
C VAL A 540 -13.36 25.93 -13.73
N GLY A 541 -12.34 25.10 -13.52
CA GLY A 541 -12.20 23.67 -13.85
C GLY A 541 -11.37 23.01 -12.73
N PRO A 542 -11.07 21.69 -12.75
CA PRO A 542 -10.51 20.94 -11.61
C PRO A 542 -9.07 21.33 -11.21
N GLY A 543 -8.55 22.44 -11.73
CA GLY A 543 -7.38 23.11 -11.20
C GLY A 543 -7.78 24.47 -10.68
N LEU A 544 -7.63 24.69 -9.37
CA LEU A 544 -7.25 26.01 -8.90
C LEU A 544 -5.74 26.02 -8.72
N VAL A 545 -5.08 26.52 -9.75
CA VAL A 545 -3.78 27.14 -9.59
C VAL A 545 -4.04 28.49 -8.92
N LEU A 546 -3.66 28.63 -7.64
CA LEU A 546 -3.25 29.95 -7.18
C LEU A 546 -2.01 30.29 -8.00
N LYS A 547 -2.17 31.16 -9.00
CA LYS A 547 -1.01 31.89 -9.50
C LYS A 547 -0.68 32.84 -8.37
N GLU A 548 0.33 32.49 -7.58
CA GLU A 548 0.89 33.49 -6.68
C GLU A 548 1.31 34.71 -7.51
N PRO A 549 1.03 35.91 -7.02
CA PRO A 549 1.84 37.06 -7.36
C PRO A 549 3.29 36.68 -7.26
N LYS A 550 4.06 36.81 -8.35
CA LYS A 550 5.50 36.78 -8.14
C LYS A 550 5.82 37.99 -7.27
N SER A 551 6.54 37.79 -6.17
CA SER A 551 7.37 38.87 -5.66
C SER A 551 8.44 39.14 -6.73
N LEU A 552 8.18 40.08 -7.64
CA LEU A 552 9.24 41.03 -8.00
C LEU A 552 9.66 41.67 -6.68
N VAL A 553 10.94 41.96 -6.50
CA VAL A 553 11.41 42.94 -5.52
C VAL A 553 10.87 44.34 -5.91
N GLY A 554 9.55 44.51 -5.90
CA GLY A 554 8.81 45.63 -6.45
C GLY A 554 7.38 45.69 -5.88
N LYS A 555 6.80 46.89 -5.84
CA LYS A 555 5.50 47.18 -5.22
C LYS A 555 4.37 46.28 -5.76
N LEU A 556 3.47 45.82 -4.88
CA LEU A 556 2.22 45.16 -5.27
C LEU A 556 1.40 46.12 -6.13
N ALA A 557 1.20 45.78 -7.40
CA ALA A 557 0.42 46.57 -8.35
C ALA A 557 -0.91 45.86 -8.61
N CYS A 558 -2.02 46.51 -8.26
CA CYS A 558 -3.34 45.97 -8.54
C CYS A 558 -3.67 46.09 -10.05
N PRO A 559 -4.43 45.14 -10.61
CA PRO A 559 -4.94 45.25 -11.98
C PRO A 559 -5.72 46.55 -12.19
N ALA A 560 -5.54 47.17 -13.36
CA ALA A 560 -6.30 48.35 -13.75
C ALA A 560 -7.79 48.03 -13.87
N ASP A 561 -8.66 48.96 -13.44
CA ASP A 561 -10.12 48.82 -13.55
C ASP A 561 -10.63 49.24 -14.94
N ASP A 562 -10.07 48.66 -16.00
CA ASP A 562 -10.35 49.06 -17.38
C ASP A 562 -11.37 48.16 -18.09
N GLY A 563 -11.99 47.24 -17.36
CA GLY A 563 -12.99 46.30 -17.88
C GLY A 563 -12.44 45.11 -18.67
N LYS A 564 -11.11 44.98 -18.82
CA LYS A 564 -10.51 43.88 -19.62
C LYS A 564 -10.32 42.57 -18.86
N ALA A 565 -10.01 42.64 -17.57
CA ALA A 565 -9.78 41.46 -16.73
C ALA A 565 -11.06 40.98 -16.02
N VAL A 566 -11.97 41.90 -15.71
CA VAL A 566 -13.27 41.67 -15.10
C VAL A 566 -14.25 42.63 -15.75
N PRO A 567 -15.50 42.23 -16.06
CA PRO A 567 -16.52 43.14 -16.58
C PRO A 567 -16.67 44.38 -15.69
N ALA A 568 -16.69 45.57 -16.31
CA ALA A 568 -16.63 46.84 -15.59
C ALA A 568 -17.83 47.06 -14.64
N ASP A 569 -19.01 46.54 -15.01
CA ASP A 569 -20.21 46.53 -14.18
C ASP A 569 -20.05 45.65 -12.94
N LEU A 570 -19.46 44.46 -13.10
CA LEU A 570 -19.19 43.54 -12.00
C LEU A 570 -18.11 44.05 -11.05
N SER A 571 -17.06 44.68 -11.60
CA SER A 571 -16.00 45.34 -10.81
C SER A 571 -16.54 46.53 -9.99
N ALA A 572 -17.43 47.34 -10.59
CA ALA A 572 -18.10 48.44 -9.88
C ALA A 572 -19.03 47.93 -8.77
N ALA A 573 -19.77 46.84 -9.03
CA ALA A 573 -20.63 46.20 -8.03
C ALA A 573 -19.82 45.61 -6.87
N ALA A 574 -18.71 44.93 -7.17
CA ALA A 574 -17.77 44.39 -6.17
C ALA A 574 -17.19 45.49 -5.29
N THR A 575 -16.72 46.59 -5.89
CA THR A 575 -16.16 47.73 -5.17
C THR A 575 -17.19 48.39 -4.25
N LYS A 576 -18.43 48.57 -4.74
CA LYS A 576 -19.52 49.14 -3.94
C LYS A 576 -19.92 48.22 -2.77
N LEU A 577 -19.96 46.91 -2.99
CA LEU A 577 -20.32 45.93 -1.97
C LEU A 577 -19.23 45.76 -0.92
N LEU A 578 -17.96 45.78 -1.34
CA LEU A 578 -16.80 45.68 -0.45
C LEU A 578 -16.64 46.94 0.42
N GLY A 579 -16.87 48.13 -0.15
CA GLY A 579 -16.70 49.40 0.55
C GLY A 579 -15.22 49.71 0.85
N ALA A 580 -14.92 50.12 2.09
CA ALA A 580 -13.57 50.39 2.57
C ALA A 580 -13.27 49.58 3.84
N PRO A 581 -13.16 48.24 3.74
CA PRO A 581 -12.94 47.40 4.90
C PRO A 581 -11.53 47.58 5.43
N LYS A 582 -11.35 47.42 6.74
CA LYS A 582 -10.02 47.40 7.36
C LYS A 582 -9.41 46.00 7.27
N PRO A 583 -8.23 45.81 6.64
CA PRO A 583 -7.55 44.51 6.63
C PRO A 583 -7.01 44.11 8.03
N PRO A 584 -6.95 42.80 8.37
CA PRO A 584 -7.50 41.65 7.64
C PRO A 584 -9.01 41.51 7.82
N MET A 585 -9.70 41.04 6.78
CA MET A 585 -11.10 40.65 6.91
C MET A 585 -11.24 39.23 7.45
N ALA A 586 -12.23 39.01 8.31
CA ALA A 586 -12.56 37.68 8.83
C ALA A 586 -13.14 36.78 7.73
N GLY A 587 -12.84 35.47 7.80
CA GLY A 587 -13.14 34.54 6.71
C GLY A 587 -14.63 34.33 6.43
N ASP A 588 -15.47 34.44 7.46
CA ASP A 588 -16.94 34.40 7.38
C ASP A 588 -17.52 35.65 6.71
N ALA A 589 -16.96 36.82 6.99
CA ALA A 589 -17.32 38.08 6.33
C ALA A 589 -16.95 38.04 4.83
N ILE A 590 -15.78 37.50 4.49
CA ILE A 590 -15.34 37.31 3.09
C ILE A 590 -16.27 36.33 2.36
N SER A 591 -16.64 35.23 3.02
CA SER A 591 -17.56 34.23 2.46
C SER A 591 -18.95 34.82 2.21
N THR A 592 -19.46 35.65 3.13
CA THR A 592 -20.74 36.35 2.99
C THR A 592 -20.71 37.34 1.83
N LEU A 593 -19.60 38.08 1.68
CA LEU A 593 -19.40 39.02 0.58
C LEU A 593 -19.41 38.32 -0.79
N ALA A 594 -18.68 37.21 -0.89
CA ALA A 594 -18.56 36.43 -2.12
C ALA A 594 -19.91 35.82 -2.54
N THR A 595 -20.62 35.21 -1.61
CA THR A 595 -21.94 34.63 -1.88
C THR A 595 -23.00 35.70 -2.21
N THR A 596 -22.94 36.87 -1.58
CA THR A 596 -23.86 37.99 -1.86
C THR A 596 -23.63 38.57 -3.26
N LEU A 597 -22.38 38.85 -3.65
CA LEU A 597 -22.08 39.37 -4.99
C LEU A 597 -22.48 38.36 -6.08
N TYR A 598 -22.24 37.07 -5.83
CA TYR A 598 -22.66 36.00 -6.73
C TYR A 598 -24.17 35.99 -6.93
N GLN A 599 -24.96 36.11 -5.86
CA GLN A 599 -26.43 36.13 -5.93
C GLN A 599 -26.97 37.38 -6.66
N GLN A 600 -26.37 38.54 -6.45
CA GLN A 600 -26.78 39.80 -7.09
C GLN A 600 -26.46 39.84 -8.59
N ASN A 601 -25.54 38.99 -9.08
CA ASN A 601 -25.11 38.95 -10.47
C ASN A 601 -25.38 37.55 -11.08
N PRO A 602 -26.65 37.23 -11.38
CA PRO A 602 -27.06 35.87 -11.76
C PRO A 602 -26.51 35.38 -13.11
N LYS A 603 -25.92 36.27 -13.92
CA LYS A 603 -25.29 35.94 -15.20
C LYS A 603 -23.75 35.86 -15.12
N ALA A 604 -23.16 36.28 -14.00
CA ALA A 604 -21.71 36.27 -13.83
C ALA A 604 -21.20 34.88 -13.40
N PRO A 605 -20.17 34.33 -14.08
CA PRO A 605 -19.46 33.13 -13.64
C PRO A 605 -18.85 33.32 -12.24
N PRO A 606 -18.77 32.25 -11.40
CA PRO A 606 -18.14 32.34 -10.08
C PRO A 606 -16.68 32.86 -10.12
N ALA A 607 -15.93 32.52 -11.17
CA ALA A 607 -14.56 33.03 -11.37
C ALA A 607 -14.54 34.55 -11.53
N ASP A 608 -15.46 35.11 -12.32
CA ASP A 608 -15.52 36.55 -12.57
C ASP A 608 -15.96 37.32 -11.31
N VAL A 609 -16.83 36.71 -10.50
CA VAL A 609 -17.25 37.24 -9.19
C VAL A 609 -16.09 37.23 -8.19
N ALA A 610 -15.30 36.16 -8.14
CA ALA A 610 -14.10 36.08 -7.30
C ALA A 610 -13.07 37.13 -7.74
N ASN A 611 -12.79 37.23 -9.04
CA ASN A 611 -11.85 38.20 -9.59
C ASN A 611 -12.27 39.65 -9.34
N ALA A 612 -13.56 39.96 -9.44
CA ALA A 612 -14.08 41.29 -9.14
C ALA A 612 -13.83 41.69 -7.68
N LEU A 613 -14.07 40.78 -6.74
CA LEU A 613 -13.86 41.02 -5.31
C LEU A 613 -12.38 41.12 -4.94
N ILE A 614 -11.54 40.26 -5.52
CA ILE A 614 -10.09 40.27 -5.30
C ILE A 614 -9.48 41.55 -5.86
N ALA A 615 -9.90 42.00 -7.05
CA ALA A 615 -9.43 43.25 -7.63
C ALA A 615 -9.85 44.47 -6.80
N ALA A 616 -11.09 44.49 -6.28
CA ALA A 616 -11.56 45.54 -5.39
C ALA A 616 -10.77 45.56 -4.06
N TYR A 617 -10.55 44.40 -3.44
CA TYR A 617 -9.82 44.29 -2.17
C TYR A 617 -8.33 44.57 -2.32
N CYS A 618 -7.72 44.23 -3.46
CA CYS A 618 -6.34 44.60 -3.75
C CYS A 618 -6.12 46.11 -3.59
N ARG A 619 -7.03 46.94 -4.10
CA ARG A 619 -6.92 48.41 -4.01
C ARG A 619 -6.97 48.92 -2.57
N VAL A 620 -7.74 48.24 -1.73
CA VAL A 620 -7.80 48.52 -0.29
C VAL A 620 -6.48 48.15 0.38
N VAL A 621 -5.96 46.96 0.06
CA VAL A 621 -4.72 46.43 0.65
C VAL A 621 -3.48 47.24 0.25
N VAL A 622 -3.35 47.66 -1.01
CA VAL A 622 -2.21 48.50 -1.45
C VAL A 622 -2.27 49.93 -0.92
N ALA A 623 -3.45 50.39 -0.50
CA ALA A 623 -3.65 51.69 0.12
C ALA A 623 -3.45 51.67 1.65
N GLU A 624 -3.26 50.49 2.26
CA GLU A 624 -3.12 50.34 3.71
C GLU A 624 -1.74 50.87 4.18
N PRO A 625 -1.68 51.89 5.06
CA PRO A 625 -0.44 52.47 5.49
C PRO A 625 0.38 51.49 6.35
N ASN A 626 1.71 51.61 6.29
CA ASN A 626 2.67 50.82 7.08
C ASN A 626 2.62 49.30 6.84
N THR A 627 2.11 48.84 5.69
CA THR A 627 2.16 47.42 5.28
C THR A 627 3.29 47.18 4.28
N THR A 628 4.05 46.11 4.46
CA THR A 628 5.07 45.69 3.47
C THR A 628 4.40 44.98 2.30
N VAL A 629 5.10 44.85 1.16
CA VAL A 629 4.59 44.10 0.00
C VAL A 629 4.26 42.64 0.37
N ALA A 630 5.00 42.05 1.30
CA ALA A 630 4.71 40.72 1.82
C ALA A 630 3.40 40.69 2.62
N ASP A 631 3.20 41.64 3.53
CA ASP A 631 1.96 41.75 4.31
C ASP A 631 0.76 42.00 3.39
N GLN A 632 0.93 42.85 2.37
CA GLN A 632 -0.10 43.11 1.37
C GLN A 632 -0.45 41.86 0.55
N ASN A 633 0.54 41.06 0.17
CA ASN A 633 0.31 39.80 -0.52
C ASN A 633 -0.37 38.77 0.38
N GLU A 634 0.03 38.66 1.65
CA GLU A 634 -0.60 37.76 2.61
C GLU A 634 -2.07 38.12 2.84
N LEU A 635 -2.37 39.41 3.05
CA LEU A 635 -3.73 39.92 3.19
C LEU A 635 -4.58 39.63 1.95
N LEU A 636 -4.03 39.88 0.75
CA LEU A 636 -4.75 39.67 -0.50
C LEU A 636 -4.95 38.18 -0.83
N ASN A 637 -3.94 37.34 -0.57
CA ASN A 637 -4.00 35.89 -0.81
C ASN A 637 -4.96 35.20 0.17
N GLY A 638 -4.94 35.59 1.45
CA GLY A 638 -5.90 35.09 2.45
C GLY A 638 -7.34 35.45 2.06
N PHE A 639 -7.57 36.68 1.62
CA PHE A 639 -8.87 37.11 1.11
C PHE A 639 -9.29 36.35 -0.16
N ALA A 640 -8.38 36.20 -1.13
CA ALA A 640 -8.64 35.52 -2.40
C ALA A 640 -8.96 34.03 -2.19
N GLY A 641 -8.17 33.34 -1.36
CA GLY A 641 -8.39 31.93 -1.03
C GLY A 641 -9.76 31.71 -0.40
N GLN A 642 -10.14 32.55 0.56
CA GLN A 642 -11.42 32.43 1.24
C GLN A 642 -12.62 32.78 0.33
N ALA A 643 -12.52 33.83 -0.49
CA ALA A 643 -13.57 34.22 -1.43
C ALA A 643 -13.81 33.13 -2.50
N VAL A 644 -12.74 32.53 -3.00
CA VAL A 644 -12.80 31.43 -3.98
C VAL A 644 -13.37 30.16 -3.34
N GLN A 645 -12.91 29.78 -2.16
CA GLN A 645 -13.42 28.62 -1.43
C GLN A 645 -14.91 28.74 -1.15
N ALA A 646 -15.37 29.93 -0.71
CA ALA A 646 -16.79 30.18 -0.46
C ALA A 646 -17.67 29.99 -1.70
N LEU A 647 -17.18 30.38 -2.88
CA LEU A 647 -17.89 30.24 -4.15
C LEU A 647 -17.87 28.80 -4.69
N GLN A 648 -16.82 28.02 -4.40
CA GLN A 648 -16.71 26.62 -4.81
C GLN A 648 -17.61 25.68 -4.01
N LEU A 649 -17.92 26.03 -2.77
CA LEU A 649 -18.80 25.27 -1.90
C LEU A 649 -20.28 25.51 -2.17
N LEU A 650 -20.62 26.46 -3.05
CA LEU A 650 -22.01 26.70 -3.46
C LEU A 650 -22.48 25.59 -4.42
N PRO A 651 -23.73 25.10 -4.26
CA PRO A 651 -24.28 24.14 -5.19
C PRO A 651 -24.41 24.74 -6.61
N PRO A 652 -24.21 23.94 -7.67
CA PRO A 652 -24.36 24.43 -9.05
C PRO A 652 -25.79 24.96 -9.27
N ARG A 653 -25.92 26.14 -9.91
CA ARG A 653 -27.24 26.73 -10.22
C ARG A 653 -28.06 25.74 -11.04
N LYS A 654 -29.30 25.48 -10.64
CA LYS A 654 -30.25 24.69 -11.44
C LYS A 654 -30.45 25.38 -12.78
N VAL A 655 -29.95 24.77 -13.85
CA VAL A 655 -30.28 25.18 -15.22
C VAL A 655 -31.75 24.78 -15.42
N VAL A 656 -32.66 25.75 -15.40
CA VAL A 656 -34.00 25.55 -15.93
C VAL A 656 -33.83 25.40 -17.43
N VAL A 657 -33.83 24.16 -17.92
CA VAL A 657 -33.91 23.88 -19.35
C VAL A 657 -35.33 24.22 -19.77
N GLU A 658 -35.54 25.38 -20.37
CA GLU A 658 -36.76 25.65 -21.13
C GLU A 658 -36.80 24.65 -22.28
N VAL A 659 -37.80 23.76 -22.25
CA VAL A 659 -38.10 22.85 -23.36
C VAL A 659 -38.48 23.71 -24.58
N PRO A 660 -37.74 23.64 -25.70
CA PRO A 660 -38.09 24.43 -26.87
C PRO A 660 -39.42 23.93 -27.44
N THR A 661 -40.39 24.82 -27.59
CA THR A 661 -41.61 24.56 -28.34
C THR A 661 -41.27 24.25 -29.80
N LYS A 662 -41.70 23.06 -30.25
CA LYS A 662 -41.90 22.56 -31.65
C LYS A 662 -40.95 23.10 -32.75
N PRO A 663 -40.17 22.23 -33.43
CA PRO A 663 -39.28 22.67 -34.50
C PRO A 663 -40.06 23.24 -35.71
N ALA A 664 -39.57 24.37 -36.23
CA ALA A 664 -40.03 24.97 -37.47
C ALA A 664 -39.79 24.05 -38.68
N ALA A 665 -40.71 24.07 -39.64
CA ALA A 665 -40.65 23.25 -40.85
C ALA A 665 -39.38 23.53 -41.68
N PRO A 666 -38.79 22.51 -42.33
CA PRO A 666 -37.59 22.68 -43.14
C PRO A 666 -37.85 23.52 -44.40
N ALA A 667 -36.89 24.38 -44.75
CA ALA A 667 -36.92 25.19 -45.96
C ALA A 667 -36.86 24.32 -47.24
N PRO A 668 -37.52 24.73 -48.34
CA PRO A 668 -37.56 23.95 -49.57
C PRO A 668 -36.18 23.89 -50.24
N ALA A 669 -35.85 22.72 -50.77
CA ALA A 669 -34.59 22.44 -51.46
C ALA A 669 -34.43 23.29 -52.74
N PRO A 670 -33.19 23.73 -53.09
CA PRO A 670 -32.94 24.47 -54.32
C PRO A 670 -33.16 23.57 -55.56
N ALA A 671 -33.80 24.15 -56.58
CA ALA A 671 -34.18 23.47 -57.81
C ALA A 671 -32.96 22.98 -58.61
N ALA A 672 -33.05 21.74 -59.11
CA ALA A 672 -32.04 21.11 -59.96
C ALA A 672 -31.91 21.81 -61.32
N ALA A 673 -30.67 22.03 -61.77
CA ALA A 673 -30.38 22.52 -63.12
C ALA A 673 -30.64 21.43 -64.19
N PRO A 674 -31.22 21.77 -65.35
CA PRO A 674 -31.58 20.79 -66.37
C PRO A 674 -30.36 20.32 -67.19
N VAL A 675 -30.28 19.00 -67.38
CA VAL A 675 -29.31 18.30 -68.26
C VAL A 675 -29.75 18.44 -69.74
N PRO A 676 -28.88 18.82 -70.68
CA PRO A 676 -29.25 18.96 -72.09
C PRO A 676 -29.36 17.60 -72.79
N ALA A 677 -30.47 17.40 -73.50
CA ALA A 677 -30.78 16.20 -74.26
C ALA A 677 -29.95 16.08 -75.54
N LYS A 678 -29.33 14.92 -75.77
CA LYS A 678 -28.86 14.50 -77.10
C LYS A 678 -30.02 13.83 -77.85
N LYS A 679 -30.35 14.33 -79.05
CA LYS A 679 -31.11 13.60 -80.07
C LYS A 679 -30.15 13.22 -81.20
N LYS A 680 -30.10 11.91 -81.47
CA LYS A 680 -29.48 11.17 -82.61
C LYS A 680 -28.03 11.49 -82.95
#